data_AF-A0A7V8YZT5-F1
#
_entry.id   AF-A0A7V8YZT5-F1
#
_cell.length_a   1.000
_cell.length_b   1.000
_cell.length_c   1.000
_cell.angle_alpha   90.00
_cell.angle_beta   90.00
_cell.angle_gamma   90.00
#
_symmetry.space_group_name_H-M   'P 1'
#
loop_
_entity.id
_entity.type
_entity.pdbx_description
1 polymer ?
#
loop_
_entity_poly.entity_id
_entity_poly.type
_entity_poly.pdbx_seq_one_letter_code
_entity_poly.pdbx_strand_id
1 'polypeptide(L)'
;MVPDKRVYNIFKRRISPKFFDPYWLASSRLLILCAFLPVFCISVLSQSEYENREVANVTVTFEGADRNVSVSEQFRLIAREAVGSKYSAVKIRDAIQQLYRTNRIATISVEALPSGENRVIVRFIIKRKTQAQTVNIEIIGGDDTKVTEQELLFKLNLLEAGTAITEQTLRNSATLIQEYLRERGFFRAEVSYSQTPLDNPTEVAVTFRVTPNAPATVGTFNINIEGFDKAKFAGELKLEPGKPYSRELLTQDVEKVREILRKDGFLAPFLNEPRPVYDSEKNIINIELGGTKGPTVEVSVEAKGERGEESDGVGEGTQNKLFPVRREGTLDYSAIIEGERRLENYYQERGFFFVDATPFCSVEPPLLEGDATAIRNDTEFLCSALNSADLSDKKVLLNYRVNLGRQLKLADIRLEGTDEFTISEIKTVLDSKEANILGIIPLFGYGRGYTSERLLEEDASTIRSLLRELGYREAQVRANQGVSPDGENLIITFVVEEGTPTIISDVQINGNIEFSDAVLMAQLPALVGKNFSRAKIRNGQRKLSEFYSQAGYFDAVVDFSIDERTVDPVTGEKLFKIVYQVKHRPNPLSAETITATETGPLPAGEGKKVYIGRILVTGNENTKSEAIQRALTLRSEEVLRARDIYTSEQNLYASDVFSRVEIKRQPVGETKDGRLADLIVNVEEQASRILSYGGGYSTDVGASGFVDIRHLNLFGRLWQGGARIRVSQRQQLAQLDYFNPRFIRDGEKRFAPLTITAQYQRDSTVTRFFRSAFDRGTFGIVQRLDENGNPIDEFGADVGSPTLNRLLLTAETNRTISLRNRSILFFRYRFEDVRLFNIQSLLIRDLLVPDSRIRISGFGATFVRDTRQDCSIKYSILDIIARGEAGEPCRYSAGDPTNGDYLTAEYNVSLPFLGANIGFHKFQASYNKYYTVRALKNTTFAGRAILGLANVFSSGNRFSSTQFPDLEGILPISERFFAGGPNTLRGFDFESAGPRIVVVPQGTFRNRNGDPVTLDPFTIPFGGNALAVVNLEARIPITELVRAVPFYDGGNVFRRVGDIFNPPDAPPNDVFRQNLRVLWSHTIGLGLRIKTPIGGEFGIDYGYLLNPPRFLIPQVSGPNAIFQLPQSQIHFRFSQAF
;
A
#
# COMPACT_ATOMS: atom_id res chain seq x y z
N MET A 1 72.17 -1.21 -2.04
CA MET A 1 73.01 -0.05 -2.39
C MET A 1 72.13 1.07 -2.94
N VAL A 2 72.62 2.30 -2.87
CA VAL A 2 72.15 3.54 -3.52
C VAL A 2 72.84 3.65 -4.92
N PRO A 3 72.46 4.47 -5.95
CA PRO A 3 71.37 5.45 -6.17
C PRO A 3 70.41 5.04 -7.37
N ASP A 4 69.95 5.78 -8.41
CA ASP A 4 70.16 7.17 -8.91
C ASP A 4 69.15 7.78 -9.95
N LYS A 5 69.38 9.08 -10.26
CA LYS A 5 69.11 9.96 -11.44
C LYS A 5 68.75 9.33 -12.83
N ARG A 6 68.29 10.02 -13.92
CA ARG A 6 67.73 11.36 -14.35
C ARG A 6 67.53 11.32 -15.91
N VAL A 7 67.00 12.40 -16.54
CA VAL A 7 67.54 13.14 -17.75
C VAL A 7 66.52 13.50 -18.89
N TYR A 8 66.43 14.82 -19.20
CA TYR A 8 66.15 15.63 -20.45
C TYR A 8 65.37 15.09 -21.70
N ASN A 9 64.86 15.88 -22.70
CA ASN A 9 64.40 17.29 -22.92
C ASN A 9 64.16 17.51 -24.48
N ILE A 10 63.83 18.74 -24.97
CA ILE A 10 63.94 19.28 -26.38
C ILE A 10 62.76 18.92 -27.37
N PHE A 11 62.17 19.78 -28.25
CA PHE A 11 62.10 21.26 -28.47
C PHE A 11 61.04 21.71 -29.53
N LYS A 12 60.42 22.90 -29.35
CA LYS A 12 60.02 23.95 -30.38
C LYS A 12 59.00 23.56 -31.51
N ARG A 13 58.34 24.49 -32.24
CA ARG A 13 58.58 25.93 -32.54
C ARG A 13 57.28 26.75 -32.84
N ARG A 14 57.33 28.06 -32.54
CA ARG A 14 56.35 29.16 -32.82
C ARG A 14 55.97 29.37 -34.30
N ILE A 15 54.90 30.17 -34.54
CA ILE A 15 54.99 31.52 -35.18
C ILE A 15 53.75 32.41 -34.87
N SER A 16 53.91 33.73 -34.99
CA SER A 16 52.89 34.80 -34.80
C SER A 16 53.12 35.94 -35.81
N PRO A 17 52.16 36.88 -36.02
CA PRO A 17 52.15 38.17 -35.29
C PRO A 17 50.69 38.67 -35.01
N LYS A 18 50.29 39.92 -34.67
CA LYS A 18 50.92 41.27 -34.62
C LYS A 18 50.47 42.10 -33.39
N PHE A 19 51.44 42.84 -32.80
CA PHE A 19 51.52 44.30 -32.46
C PHE A 19 50.27 45.09 -31.98
N PHE A 20 50.38 46.14 -31.14
CA PHE A 20 51.49 47.10 -30.89
C PHE A 20 51.80 47.36 -29.37
N ASP A 21 52.74 48.28 -29.06
CA ASP A 21 53.48 48.41 -27.78
C ASP A 21 53.48 49.90 -27.23
N PRO A 22 54.34 50.45 -26.32
CA PRO A 22 53.91 51.33 -25.20
C PRO A 22 54.61 52.73 -25.13
N TYR A 23 54.58 53.46 -23.98
CA TYR A 23 55.73 54.07 -23.26
C TYR A 23 55.45 55.24 -22.24
N TRP A 24 56.17 55.20 -21.09
CA TRP A 24 56.81 56.28 -20.26
C TRP A 24 56.09 57.40 -19.42
N LEU A 25 56.26 57.29 -18.08
CA LEU A 25 57.05 58.15 -17.14
C LEU A 25 56.82 59.68 -16.91
N ALA A 26 56.48 60.07 -15.66
CA ALA A 26 57.01 61.20 -14.83
C ALA A 26 56.12 61.42 -13.57
N SER A 27 56.47 61.07 -12.31
CA SER A 27 57.49 61.59 -11.38
C SER A 27 57.14 62.87 -10.58
N SER A 28 56.81 62.70 -9.28
CA SER A 28 56.85 63.74 -8.23
C SER A 28 57.33 63.13 -6.90
N ARG A 29 58.00 63.91 -6.05
CA ARG A 29 58.55 63.49 -4.75
C ARG A 29 57.83 64.20 -3.58
N LEU A 30 58.05 63.66 -2.37
CA LEU A 30 58.53 64.33 -1.13
C LEU A 30 57.65 64.14 0.13
N LEU A 31 58.28 63.63 1.21
CA LEU A 31 57.85 63.66 2.63
C LEU A 31 56.53 62.90 2.96
N ILE A 32 56.25 62.45 4.20
CA ILE A 32 56.90 62.65 5.52
C ILE A 32 57.39 61.30 6.10
N LEU A 33 58.46 61.35 6.89
CA LEU A 33 58.98 60.22 7.69
C LEU A 33 58.56 60.37 9.17
N CYS A 34 58.61 59.27 9.94
CA CYS A 34 58.50 59.20 11.42
C CYS A 34 57.11 59.41 12.06
N ALA A 35 56.39 58.31 12.31
CA ALA A 35 55.87 57.94 13.64
C ALA A 35 55.36 56.48 13.66
N PHE A 36 55.23 55.88 14.85
CA PHE A 36 54.49 54.62 15.13
C PHE A 36 54.92 53.31 14.44
N LEU A 37 56.23 53.04 14.41
CA LEU A 37 56.78 51.68 14.55
C LEU A 37 57.89 51.76 15.61
N PRO A 38 57.60 51.39 16.88
CA PRO A 38 57.79 49.99 17.26
C PRO A 38 56.84 49.49 18.38
N VAL A 39 55.69 48.88 18.03
CA VAL A 39 54.85 48.14 19.00
C VAL A 39 54.44 46.77 18.43
N PHE A 40 55.42 45.96 18.04
CA PHE A 40 55.23 44.54 17.71
C PHE A 40 56.28 43.59 18.31
N CYS A 41 57.08 44.08 19.28
CA CYS A 41 58.03 43.29 20.08
C CYS A 41 57.73 43.31 21.60
N ILE A 42 56.59 43.87 22.04
CA ILE A 42 56.21 43.92 23.46
C ILE A 42 54.84 43.24 23.64
N SER A 43 54.84 41.92 23.54
CA SER A 43 53.68 41.06 23.89
C SER A 43 54.07 39.72 24.52
N VAL A 44 55.36 39.35 24.47
CA VAL A 44 55.90 38.10 25.03
C VAL A 44 56.33 38.27 26.50
N LEU A 45 56.49 39.50 26.98
CA LEU A 45 57.10 39.81 28.29
C LEU A 45 56.13 40.08 29.46
N SER A 46 54.81 40.14 29.25
CA SER A 46 53.83 40.28 30.36
C SER A 46 53.16 38.97 30.77
N GLN A 47 53.29 37.89 30.00
CA GLN A 47 52.68 36.59 30.34
C GLN A 47 53.40 35.86 31.49
N SER A 48 54.65 36.22 31.78
CA SER A 48 55.49 35.57 32.80
C SER A 48 55.17 35.98 34.25
N GLU A 49 54.49 37.10 34.48
CA GLU A 49 54.29 37.67 35.84
C GLU A 49 53.49 36.74 36.78
N TYR A 50 52.59 35.92 36.22
CA TYR A 50 51.68 35.05 36.98
C TYR A 50 52.00 33.56 36.85
N GLU A 51 52.98 33.18 36.02
CA GLU A 51 53.34 31.78 35.77
C GLU A 51 53.74 31.06 37.07
N ASN A 52 53.23 29.84 37.28
CA ASN A 52 53.39 29.02 38.48
C ASN A 52 52.78 29.53 39.81
N ARG A 53 52.14 30.72 39.85
CA ARG A 53 51.36 31.14 41.03
C ARG A 53 50.12 30.25 41.23
N GLU A 54 49.65 30.11 42.46
CA GLU A 54 48.46 29.28 42.75
C GLU A 54 47.16 29.94 42.30
N VAL A 55 46.24 29.15 41.74
CA VAL A 55 44.94 29.65 41.27
C VAL A 55 43.93 29.62 42.41
N ALA A 56 43.72 30.78 43.05
CA ALA A 56 42.81 30.92 44.19
C ALA A 56 41.34 30.71 43.79
N ASN A 57 40.95 31.19 42.60
CA ASN A 57 39.62 30.95 42.04
C ASN A 57 39.64 31.08 40.51
N VAL A 58 38.71 30.39 39.85
CA VAL A 58 38.36 30.59 38.44
C VAL A 58 36.92 31.09 38.39
N THR A 59 36.71 32.21 37.72
CA THR A 59 35.40 32.88 37.60
C THR A 59 35.04 33.08 36.14
N VAL A 60 33.75 32.98 35.83
CA VAL A 60 33.19 33.26 34.50
C VAL A 60 32.16 34.37 34.63
N THR A 61 32.23 35.34 33.73
CA THR A 61 31.29 36.47 33.65
C THR A 61 30.87 36.68 32.20
N PHE A 62 29.58 36.78 31.92
CA PHE A 62 29.10 37.02 30.55
C PHE A 62 29.14 38.50 30.18
N GLU A 63 29.47 38.78 28.92
CA GLU A 63 29.49 40.13 28.35
C GLU A 63 28.06 40.57 27.98
N GLY A 64 27.32 41.06 28.97
CA GLY A 64 25.95 41.56 28.81
C GLY A 64 25.10 41.35 30.07
N ALA A 65 23.79 41.60 29.96
CA ALA A 65 22.85 41.38 31.07
C ALA A 65 22.41 39.90 31.23
N ASP A 66 23.21 38.95 30.74
CA ASP A 66 22.96 37.52 30.82
C ASP A 66 23.19 37.00 32.25
N ARG A 67 22.10 36.57 32.90
CA ARG A 67 22.09 36.09 34.29
C ARG A 67 21.98 34.56 34.39
N ASN A 68 22.30 33.80 33.33
CA ASN A 68 22.12 32.35 33.33
C ASN A 68 23.19 31.63 34.18
N VAL A 69 22.91 31.51 35.49
CA VAL A 69 23.80 30.95 36.52
C VAL A 69 24.25 29.51 36.22
N SER A 70 23.38 28.67 35.62
CA SER A 70 23.76 27.29 35.34
C SER A 70 24.78 27.20 34.20
N VAL A 71 24.65 28.03 33.16
CA VAL A 71 25.60 28.08 32.05
C VAL A 71 26.92 28.75 32.47
N SER A 72 26.89 29.75 33.35
CA SER A 72 28.13 30.33 33.90
C SER A 72 28.89 29.31 34.77
N GLU A 73 28.20 28.53 35.60
CA GLU A 73 28.82 27.44 36.37
C GLU A 73 29.37 26.31 35.49
N GLN A 74 28.65 25.89 34.44
CA GLN A 74 29.16 24.91 33.47
C GLN A 74 30.47 25.38 32.82
N PHE A 75 30.51 26.61 32.33
CA PHE A 75 31.73 27.17 31.75
C PHE A 75 32.83 27.37 32.80
N ARG A 76 32.48 27.68 34.06
CA ARG A 76 33.44 27.82 35.16
C ARG A 76 34.07 26.48 35.52
N LEU A 77 33.33 25.37 35.44
CA LEU A 77 33.86 24.02 35.65
C LEU A 77 34.86 23.63 34.55
N ILE A 78 34.47 23.77 33.27
CA ILE A 78 35.35 23.52 32.11
C ILE A 78 36.64 24.35 32.21
N ALA A 79 36.50 25.64 32.51
CA ALA A 79 37.64 26.54 32.71
C ALA A 79 38.55 26.09 33.86
N ARG A 80 37.97 25.71 35.01
CA ARG A 80 38.71 25.31 36.20
C ARG A 80 39.48 24.00 36.02
N GLU A 81 38.89 23.03 35.32
CA GLU A 81 39.53 21.74 35.03
C GLU A 81 40.77 21.94 34.16
N ALA A 82 40.64 22.68 33.05
CA ALA A 82 41.75 22.95 32.14
C ALA A 82 42.86 23.81 32.76
N VAL A 83 42.51 24.83 33.56
CA VAL A 83 43.49 25.70 34.24
C VAL A 83 44.22 24.96 35.38
N GLY A 84 43.53 24.14 36.16
CA GLY A 84 44.10 23.41 37.29
C GLY A 84 44.54 24.31 38.46
N SER A 85 45.46 23.81 39.29
CA SER A 85 45.85 24.43 40.57
C SER A 85 46.91 25.53 40.49
N LYS A 86 47.69 25.58 39.40
CA LYS A 86 48.73 26.60 39.17
C LYS A 86 48.54 27.25 37.82
N TYR A 87 48.67 28.58 37.79
CA TYR A 87 48.52 29.38 36.60
C TYR A 87 49.63 29.04 35.61
N SER A 88 49.26 28.79 34.35
CA SER A 88 50.19 28.69 33.24
C SER A 88 49.54 29.20 31.97
N ALA A 89 50.26 30.04 31.20
CA ALA A 89 49.76 30.59 29.94
C ALA A 89 49.33 29.49 28.94
N VAL A 90 49.98 28.32 28.97
CA VAL A 90 49.59 27.15 28.16
C VAL A 90 48.22 26.62 28.60
N LYS A 91 48.00 26.45 29.91
CA LYS A 91 46.72 25.98 30.44
C LYS A 91 45.57 26.97 30.28
N ILE A 92 45.86 28.28 30.33
CA ILE A 92 44.87 29.30 29.96
C ILE A 92 44.47 29.14 28.49
N ARG A 93 45.43 28.89 27.57
CA ARG A 93 45.15 28.63 26.16
C ARG A 93 44.32 27.35 25.96
N ASP A 94 44.63 26.29 26.69
CA ASP A 94 43.85 25.04 26.62
C ASP A 94 42.42 25.23 27.15
N ALA A 95 42.24 25.98 28.24
CA ALA A 95 40.93 26.37 28.75
C ALA A 95 40.13 27.20 27.74
N ILE A 96 40.76 28.19 27.09
CA ILE A 96 40.16 28.96 25.99
C ILE A 96 39.73 28.04 24.84
N GLN A 97 40.57 27.05 24.46
CA GLN A 97 40.22 26.10 23.40
C GLN A 97 39.06 25.18 23.78
N GLN A 98 39.03 24.65 25.01
CA GLN A 98 37.90 23.83 25.48
C GLN A 98 36.59 24.63 25.56
N LEU A 99 36.66 25.89 26.01
CA LEU A 99 35.52 26.80 26.02
C LEU A 99 35.02 27.13 24.60
N TYR A 100 35.91 27.40 23.63
CA TYR A 100 35.50 27.57 22.23
C TYR A 100 34.93 26.28 21.60
N ARG A 101 35.41 25.09 21.98
CA ARG A 101 34.86 23.80 21.52
C ARG A 101 33.38 23.59 21.90
N THR A 102 32.85 24.31 22.89
CA THR A 102 31.39 24.32 23.16
C THR A 102 30.57 24.91 22.00
N ASN A 103 31.20 25.58 21.03
CA ASN A 103 30.58 26.34 19.92
C ASN A 103 29.64 27.50 20.34
N ARG A 104 29.33 27.66 21.63
CA ARG A 104 28.40 28.69 22.16
C ARG A 104 29.06 30.04 22.48
N ILE A 105 30.35 30.21 22.19
CA ILE A 105 31.14 31.43 22.46
C ILE A 105 31.44 32.18 21.16
N ALA A 106 31.14 33.48 21.14
CA ALA A 106 31.48 34.41 20.07
C ALA A 106 32.89 34.98 20.27
N THR A 107 33.18 35.49 21.47
CA THR A 107 34.50 35.98 21.89
C THR A 107 34.75 35.65 23.36
N ILE A 108 36.01 35.47 23.73
CA ILE A 108 36.46 35.30 25.11
C ILE A 108 37.72 36.13 25.35
N SER A 109 37.75 36.86 26.47
CA SER A 109 38.96 37.46 27.03
C SER A 109 39.21 36.90 28.42
N VAL A 110 40.47 36.94 28.88
CA VAL A 110 40.87 36.38 30.17
C VAL A 110 41.71 37.39 30.93
N GLU A 111 41.29 37.69 32.16
CA GLU A 111 41.99 38.56 33.10
C GLU A 111 42.64 37.71 34.20
N ALA A 112 43.88 38.02 34.54
CA ALA A 112 44.58 37.47 35.70
C ALA A 112 44.69 38.56 36.77
N LEU A 113 44.06 38.36 37.93
CA LEU A 113 43.98 39.34 39.01
C LEU A 113 44.71 38.82 40.26
N PRO A 114 45.70 39.54 40.83
CA PRO A 114 46.43 39.09 42.01
C PRO A 114 45.53 38.97 43.26
N SER A 115 45.80 37.98 44.11
CA SER A 115 44.96 37.62 45.27
C SER A 115 45.78 37.26 46.52
N GLY A 116 46.64 38.21 46.91
CA GLY A 116 47.74 38.00 47.86
C GLY A 116 49.05 37.67 47.14
N GLU A 117 50.15 37.57 47.90
CA GLU A 117 51.52 37.62 47.37
C GLU A 117 51.84 36.54 46.31
N ASN A 118 51.31 35.33 46.47
CA ASN A 118 51.59 34.19 45.57
C ASN A 118 50.33 33.50 44.98
N ARG A 119 49.21 34.22 44.84
CA ARG A 119 47.97 33.66 44.25
C ARG A 119 47.34 34.58 43.22
N VAL A 120 46.63 33.98 42.28
CA VAL A 120 45.90 34.69 41.21
C VAL A 120 44.46 34.18 41.11
N ILE A 121 43.53 35.08 40.75
CA ILE A 121 42.18 34.75 40.31
C ILE A 121 42.16 34.87 38.79
N VAL A 122 41.67 33.85 38.11
CA VAL A 122 41.46 33.88 36.66
C VAL A 122 39.99 34.21 36.38
N ARG A 123 39.74 35.29 35.64
CA ARG A 123 38.39 35.65 35.17
C ARG A 123 38.31 35.49 33.67
N PHE A 124 37.38 34.65 33.21
CA PHE A 124 37.02 34.53 31.81
C PHE A 124 35.79 35.40 31.53
N ILE A 125 35.95 36.43 30.71
CA ILE A 125 34.85 37.28 30.22
C ILE A 125 34.40 36.69 28.88
N ILE A 126 33.14 36.24 28.81
CA ILE A 126 32.63 35.45 27.69
C ILE A 126 31.44 36.16 27.03
N LYS A 127 31.56 36.45 25.73
CA LYS A 127 30.43 36.81 24.89
C LYS A 127 29.86 35.53 24.29
N ARG A 128 28.63 35.16 24.63
CA ARG A 128 27.96 34.00 24.01
C ARG A 128 27.54 34.33 22.58
N LYS A 129 27.45 33.32 21.71
CA LYS A 129 26.80 33.47 20.40
C LYS A 129 25.29 33.56 20.60
N THR A 130 24.62 34.32 19.74
CA THR A 130 23.17 34.27 19.62
C THR A 130 22.76 32.89 19.10
N GLN A 131 21.68 32.32 19.65
CA GLN A 131 21.10 31.05 19.22
C GLN A 131 19.66 31.30 18.74
N ALA A 132 19.26 30.69 17.62
CA ALA A 132 17.86 30.70 17.20
C ALA A 132 17.10 29.66 18.05
N GLN A 133 16.12 30.10 18.83
CA GLN A 133 15.28 29.18 19.63
C GLN A 133 14.01 28.78 18.87
N THR A 134 13.51 29.66 18.00
CA THR A 134 12.34 29.44 17.15
C THR A 134 12.63 30.00 15.76
N VAL A 135 12.19 29.29 14.71
CA VAL A 135 12.16 29.79 13.33
C VAL A 135 10.72 29.77 12.82
N ASN A 136 10.26 30.88 12.27
CA ASN A 136 8.94 31.04 11.64
C ASN A 136 9.11 31.50 10.19
N ILE A 137 8.13 31.20 9.32
CA ILE A 137 8.11 31.72 7.93
C ILE A 137 6.75 32.37 7.64
N GLU A 138 6.74 33.70 7.62
CA GLU A 138 5.58 34.50 7.21
C GLU A 138 5.54 34.61 5.67
N ILE A 139 4.57 33.95 5.03
CA ILE A 139 4.33 34.07 3.59
C ILE A 139 3.36 35.22 3.31
N ILE A 140 3.79 36.16 2.46
CA ILE A 140 3.06 37.37 2.13
C ILE A 140 2.38 37.19 0.76
N GLY A 141 1.05 37.26 0.74
CA GLY A 141 0.23 37.09 -0.49
C GLY A 141 0.02 35.63 -0.94
N GLY A 142 0.10 34.67 -0.01
CA GLY A 142 0.28 33.25 -0.34
C GLY A 142 -0.91 32.46 -0.92
N ASP A 143 -2.17 32.85 -0.67
CA ASP A 143 -3.35 31.97 -0.83
C ASP A 143 -3.52 31.30 -2.22
N ASP A 144 -3.09 31.96 -3.30
CA ASP A 144 -3.23 31.45 -4.68
C ASP A 144 -1.92 30.83 -5.23
N THR A 145 -0.83 30.86 -4.45
CA THR A 145 0.53 30.46 -4.90
C THR A 145 0.91 29.00 -4.61
N LYS A 146 0.15 28.30 -3.75
CA LYS A 146 0.48 26.94 -3.25
C LYS A 146 1.90 26.77 -2.65
N VAL A 147 2.48 27.83 -2.11
CA VAL A 147 3.69 27.76 -1.26
C VAL A 147 3.24 27.84 0.20
N THR A 148 3.77 26.97 1.06
CA THR A 148 3.38 26.92 2.50
C THR A 148 4.58 27.07 3.43
N GLU A 149 4.36 27.62 4.63
CA GLU A 149 5.39 27.72 5.68
C GLU A 149 5.99 26.34 5.96
N GLN A 150 5.14 25.32 6.08
CA GLN A 150 5.53 23.97 6.47
C GLN A 150 6.29 23.24 5.36
N GLU A 151 6.04 23.55 4.08
CA GLU A 151 6.86 23.09 2.96
C GLU A 151 8.28 23.67 3.05
N LEU A 152 8.39 24.99 3.24
CA LEU A 152 9.69 25.68 3.27
C LEU A 152 10.52 25.29 4.51
N LEU A 153 9.88 25.08 5.66
CA LEU A 153 10.51 24.55 6.89
C LEU A 153 10.94 23.08 6.77
N PHE A 154 10.43 22.31 5.80
CA PHE A 154 10.70 20.87 5.68
C PHE A 154 11.62 20.50 4.50
N LYS A 155 11.43 21.14 3.33
CA LYS A 155 12.26 20.92 2.13
C LYS A 155 13.69 21.41 2.31
N LEU A 156 13.88 22.39 3.19
CA LEU A 156 15.14 23.07 3.45
C LEU A 156 15.52 22.81 4.91
N ASN A 157 16.72 22.31 5.17
CA ASN A 157 17.21 22.17 6.55
C ASN A 157 17.65 23.54 7.10
N LEU A 158 16.68 24.43 7.25
CA LEU A 158 16.83 25.76 7.82
C LEU A 158 17.19 25.63 9.31
N LEU A 159 17.83 26.68 9.82
CA LEU A 159 18.35 26.82 11.19
C LEU A 159 17.53 26.04 12.23
N GLU A 160 18.05 24.88 12.65
CA GLU A 160 17.45 24.10 13.73
C GLU A 160 17.42 24.93 15.03
N ALA A 161 16.47 24.65 15.91
CA ALA A 161 16.46 25.29 17.23
C ALA A 161 17.79 25.03 17.97
N GLY A 162 18.22 25.97 18.79
CA GLY A 162 19.53 25.94 19.44
C GLY A 162 20.73 26.20 18.52
N THR A 163 20.59 26.27 17.19
CA THR A 163 21.73 26.59 16.30
C THR A 163 22.30 27.97 16.60
N ALA A 164 23.62 28.07 16.63
CA ALA A 164 24.31 29.34 16.82
C ALA A 164 24.27 30.15 15.53
N ILE A 165 23.50 31.24 15.53
CA ILE A 165 23.26 32.04 14.33
C ILE A 165 24.30 33.15 14.16
N THR A 166 24.49 33.51 12.89
CA THR A 166 25.20 34.71 12.46
C THR A 166 24.39 35.41 11.38
N GLU A 167 24.72 36.67 11.16
CA GLU A 167 24.16 37.46 10.06
C GLU A 167 24.42 36.84 8.68
N GLN A 168 25.44 35.98 8.54
CA GLN A 168 25.69 35.24 7.30
C GLN A 168 24.88 33.94 7.19
N THR A 169 24.65 33.20 8.29
CA THR A 169 23.81 31.99 8.23
C THR A 169 22.34 32.34 7.97
N LEU A 170 21.88 33.51 8.41
CA LEU A 170 20.56 34.06 8.07
C LEU A 170 20.45 34.39 6.57
N ARG A 171 21.45 35.06 5.98
CA ARG A 171 21.51 35.27 4.52
C ARG A 171 21.50 33.95 3.75
N ASN A 172 22.37 33.00 4.10
CA ASN A 172 22.43 31.71 3.42
C ASN A 172 21.07 30.99 3.48
N SER A 173 20.38 31.04 4.63
CA SER A 173 19.03 30.47 4.79
C SER A 173 18.00 31.15 3.89
N ALA A 174 18.02 32.48 3.79
CA ALA A 174 17.15 33.24 2.89
C ALA A 174 17.45 32.95 1.40
N THR A 175 18.73 32.79 1.03
CA THR A 175 19.15 32.38 -0.31
C THR A 175 18.64 30.98 -0.66
N LEU A 176 18.75 30.00 0.24
CA LEU A 176 18.22 28.65 0.03
C LEU A 176 16.69 28.65 -0.20
N ILE A 177 15.94 29.46 0.55
CA ILE A 177 14.50 29.65 0.30
C ILE A 177 14.26 30.24 -1.10
N GLN A 178 15.04 31.25 -1.51
CA GLN A 178 14.90 31.88 -2.83
C GLN A 178 15.28 30.94 -3.99
N GLU A 179 16.30 30.10 -3.80
CA GLU A 179 16.75 29.11 -4.80
C GLU A 179 15.74 27.99 -4.99
N TYR A 180 15.21 27.41 -3.90
CA TYR A 180 14.14 26.42 -3.97
C TYR A 180 12.85 26.97 -4.64
N LEU A 181 12.51 28.23 -4.35
CA LEU A 181 11.39 28.89 -5.03
C LEU A 181 11.65 29.09 -6.53
N ARG A 182 12.89 29.39 -6.96
CA ARG A 182 13.28 29.41 -8.39
C ARG A 182 13.14 28.04 -9.05
N GLU A 183 13.50 26.94 -8.38
CA GLU A 183 13.30 25.58 -8.92
C GLU A 183 11.82 25.24 -9.15
N ARG A 184 10.92 25.74 -8.27
CA ARG A 184 9.46 25.68 -8.44
C ARG A 184 8.89 26.72 -9.43
N GLY A 185 9.73 27.53 -10.07
CA GLY A 185 9.34 28.52 -11.09
C GLY A 185 9.15 29.95 -10.59
N PHE A 186 9.26 30.23 -9.29
CA PHE A 186 9.07 31.56 -8.70
C PHE A 186 10.34 32.41 -8.79
N PHE A 187 10.75 32.77 -10.01
CA PHE A 187 12.01 33.48 -10.25
C PHE A 187 12.06 34.90 -9.66
N ARG A 188 10.90 35.54 -9.47
CA ARG A 188 10.75 36.83 -8.77
C ARG A 188 10.51 36.70 -7.27
N ALA A 189 10.73 35.53 -6.66
CA ALA A 189 10.55 35.36 -5.23
C ALA A 189 11.52 36.26 -4.43
N GLU A 190 11.00 36.93 -3.40
CA GLU A 190 11.78 37.73 -2.46
C GLU A 190 11.75 37.10 -1.06
N VAL A 191 12.89 37.14 -0.38
CA VAL A 191 13.04 36.61 0.99
C VAL A 191 13.82 37.61 1.82
N SER A 192 13.25 38.00 2.96
CA SER A 192 13.90 38.83 3.98
C SER A 192 13.79 38.16 5.35
N TYR A 193 14.55 38.63 6.34
CA TYR A 193 14.53 38.05 7.69
C TYR A 193 14.58 39.13 8.78
N SER A 194 14.05 38.78 9.95
CA SER A 194 14.06 39.61 11.15
C SER A 194 14.36 38.77 12.39
N GLN A 195 15.03 39.35 13.37
CA GLN A 195 15.38 38.72 14.65
C GLN A 195 14.65 39.44 15.78
N THR A 196 14.01 38.69 16.68
CA THR A 196 13.36 39.24 17.89
C THR A 196 13.93 38.55 19.13
N PRO A 197 14.50 39.29 20.10
CA PRO A 197 14.98 38.71 21.36
C PRO A 197 13.87 38.04 22.17
N LEU A 198 14.24 36.96 22.86
CA LEU A 198 13.40 36.25 23.83
C LEU A 198 13.85 36.58 25.27
N ASP A 199 13.31 35.88 26.26
CA ASP A 199 13.56 36.11 27.70
C ASP A 199 15.05 36.11 28.09
N ASN A 200 15.89 35.45 27.29
CA ASN A 200 17.34 35.43 27.40
C ASN A 200 17.95 36.23 26.23
N PRO A 201 18.78 37.27 26.47
CA PRO A 201 19.30 38.14 25.41
C PRO A 201 20.22 37.46 24.40
N THR A 202 20.59 36.18 24.60
CA THR A 202 21.33 35.38 23.62
C THR A 202 20.43 34.47 22.77
N GLU A 203 19.12 34.46 23.02
CA GLU A 203 18.15 33.61 22.33
C GLU A 203 17.17 34.49 21.57
N VAL A 204 16.95 34.18 20.29
CA VAL A 204 16.05 34.95 19.42
C VAL A 204 15.05 34.02 18.72
N ALA A 205 13.87 34.56 18.44
CA ALA A 205 13.04 34.06 17.35
C ALA A 205 13.51 34.69 16.03
N VAL A 206 13.67 33.86 15.00
CA VAL A 206 13.97 34.27 13.63
C VAL A 206 12.69 34.15 12.82
N THR A 207 12.29 35.21 12.13
CA THR A 207 11.18 35.17 11.18
C THR A 207 11.70 35.50 9.78
N PHE A 208 11.54 34.56 8.86
CA PHE A 208 11.71 34.79 7.43
C PHE A 208 10.39 35.31 6.83
N ARG A 209 10.44 36.40 6.06
CA ARG A 209 9.30 36.96 5.33
C ARG A 209 9.50 36.63 3.86
N VAL A 210 8.56 35.87 3.28
CA VAL A 210 8.68 35.27 1.94
C VAL A 210 7.55 35.78 1.06
N THR A 211 7.90 36.33 -0.10
CA THR A 211 6.95 36.81 -1.12
C THR A 211 7.21 36.03 -2.42
N PRO A 212 6.45 34.96 -2.73
CA PRO A 212 6.73 34.11 -3.89
C PRO A 212 6.59 34.82 -5.24
N ASN A 213 5.70 35.82 -5.34
CA ASN A 213 5.29 36.47 -6.59
C ASN A 213 4.73 35.47 -7.63
N ALA A 214 4.52 35.91 -8.87
CA ALA A 214 3.95 35.06 -9.92
C ALA A 214 5.00 34.10 -10.52
N PRO A 215 4.66 32.82 -10.76
CA PRO A 215 5.58 31.86 -11.38
C PRO A 215 5.90 32.25 -12.82
N ALA A 216 7.12 31.95 -13.24
CA ALA A 216 7.58 32.16 -14.62
C ALA A 216 6.97 31.11 -15.55
N THR A 217 6.64 31.51 -16.78
CA THR A 217 6.13 30.60 -17.82
C THR A 217 7.20 30.23 -18.84
N VAL A 218 7.02 29.14 -19.57
CA VAL A 218 7.91 28.78 -20.67
C VAL A 218 7.71 29.78 -21.81
N GLY A 219 8.80 30.39 -22.29
CA GLY A 219 8.81 31.21 -23.50
C GLY A 219 9.02 30.35 -24.73
N THR A 220 10.21 29.77 -24.84
CA THR A 220 10.55 28.74 -25.83
C THR A 220 11.16 27.50 -25.19
N PHE A 221 11.08 26.38 -25.90
CA PHE A 221 11.84 25.17 -25.58
C PHE A 221 12.42 24.63 -26.89
N ASN A 222 13.69 24.95 -27.14
CA ASN A 222 14.42 24.66 -28.36
C ASN A 222 15.21 23.37 -28.17
N ILE A 223 14.93 22.37 -29.02
CA ILE A 223 15.58 21.07 -28.98
C ILE A 223 16.45 20.97 -30.25
N ASN A 224 17.75 21.17 -30.07
CA ASN A 224 18.76 21.26 -31.12
C ASN A 224 19.51 19.93 -31.21
N ILE A 225 18.82 18.89 -31.69
CA ILE A 225 19.33 17.53 -31.85
C ILE A 225 19.06 17.10 -33.30
N GLU A 226 20.10 16.65 -33.99
CA GLU A 226 19.96 16.23 -35.38
C GLU A 226 19.05 14.99 -35.50
N GLY A 227 18.08 15.04 -36.43
CA GLY A 227 17.07 13.99 -36.61
C GLY A 227 15.85 14.09 -35.70
N PHE A 228 15.85 14.98 -34.68
CA PHE A 228 14.69 15.16 -33.80
C PHE A 228 13.71 16.21 -34.37
N ASP A 229 12.58 15.77 -34.91
CA ASP A 229 11.47 16.67 -35.25
C ASP A 229 10.57 16.93 -34.04
N LYS A 230 10.67 18.12 -33.44
CA LYS A 230 9.80 18.54 -32.34
C LYS A 230 8.31 18.61 -32.75
N ALA A 231 7.99 18.93 -34.00
CA ALA A 231 6.60 19.09 -34.43
C ALA A 231 5.83 17.76 -34.42
N LYS A 232 6.50 16.65 -34.78
CA LYS A 232 5.99 15.27 -34.69
C LYS A 232 5.55 14.85 -33.28
N PHE A 233 6.07 15.50 -32.22
CA PHE A 233 5.84 15.12 -30.81
C PHE A 233 5.26 16.26 -29.94
N ALA A 234 4.71 17.30 -30.56
CA ALA A 234 4.00 18.36 -29.83
C ALA A 234 2.80 17.77 -29.05
N GLY A 235 2.69 18.10 -27.76
CA GLY A 235 1.69 17.53 -26.84
C GLY A 235 2.12 16.29 -26.05
N GLU A 236 3.26 15.66 -26.37
CA GLU A 236 3.89 14.64 -25.48
C GLU A 236 4.82 15.25 -24.41
N LEU A 237 5.24 16.51 -24.59
CA LEU A 237 6.06 17.29 -23.65
C LEU A 237 5.17 18.23 -22.81
N LYS A 238 5.51 18.42 -21.53
CA LYS A 238 4.71 19.22 -20.58
C LYS A 238 5.05 20.72 -20.62
N LEU A 239 6.29 21.08 -20.97
CA LEU A 239 6.79 22.45 -21.04
C LEU A 239 6.49 23.10 -22.40
N GLU A 240 5.20 23.35 -22.64
CA GLU A 240 4.73 24.14 -23.79
C GLU A 240 4.80 25.66 -23.51
N PRO A 241 4.98 26.51 -24.54
CA PRO A 241 4.93 27.97 -24.38
C PRO A 241 3.67 28.45 -23.64
N GLY A 242 3.86 29.32 -22.65
CA GLY A 242 2.80 29.85 -21.79
C GLY A 242 2.40 28.97 -20.59
N LYS A 243 2.90 27.73 -20.46
CA LYS A 243 2.72 26.91 -19.24
C LYS A 243 3.69 27.37 -18.14
N PRO A 244 3.38 27.19 -16.84
CA PRO A 244 4.34 27.41 -15.77
C PRO A 244 5.58 26.50 -15.90
N TYR A 245 6.77 27.05 -15.63
CA TYR A 245 8.02 26.29 -15.59
C TYR A 245 8.28 25.69 -14.19
N SER A 246 8.87 24.49 -14.14
CA SER A 246 9.61 24.00 -12.97
C SER A 246 10.77 23.11 -13.41
N ARG A 247 11.81 22.98 -12.57
CA ARG A 247 12.96 22.10 -12.85
C ARG A 247 12.55 20.62 -12.91
N GLU A 248 11.54 20.22 -12.14
CA GLU A 248 11.01 18.84 -12.15
C GLU A 248 10.35 18.48 -13.50
N LEU A 249 9.50 19.37 -14.04
CA LEU A 249 8.91 19.18 -15.37
C LEU A 249 9.98 19.16 -16.46
N LEU A 250 11.03 19.95 -16.33
CA LEU A 250 12.17 19.92 -17.26
C LEU A 250 12.90 18.58 -17.24
N THR A 251 13.15 18.00 -16.07
CA THR A 251 13.75 16.65 -15.98
C THR A 251 12.85 15.61 -16.65
N GLN A 252 11.53 15.64 -16.39
CA GLN A 252 10.58 14.72 -17.01
C GLN A 252 10.55 14.84 -18.55
N ASP A 253 10.58 16.05 -19.09
CA ASP A 253 10.59 16.28 -20.53
C ASP A 253 11.93 15.93 -21.20
N VAL A 254 13.07 16.08 -20.52
CA VAL A 254 14.39 15.66 -21.05
C VAL A 254 14.49 14.13 -21.11
N GLU A 255 14.01 13.42 -20.10
CA GLU A 255 13.89 11.96 -20.18
C GLU A 255 12.96 11.55 -21.32
N LYS A 256 11.83 12.25 -21.50
CA LYS A 256 10.88 11.99 -22.60
C LYS A 256 11.53 12.16 -23.98
N VAL A 257 12.38 13.17 -24.18
CA VAL A 257 13.20 13.32 -25.41
C VAL A 257 14.15 12.12 -25.60
N ARG A 258 14.76 11.60 -24.53
CA ARG A 258 15.60 10.39 -24.57
C ARG A 258 14.80 9.12 -24.87
N GLU A 259 13.52 9.02 -24.49
CA GLU A 259 12.64 7.93 -24.94
C GLU A 259 12.37 8.00 -26.46
N ILE A 260 12.08 9.19 -26.97
CA ILE A 260 11.72 9.42 -28.37
C ILE A 260 12.89 9.06 -29.31
N LEU A 261 14.11 9.50 -28.99
CA LEU A 261 15.30 9.19 -29.80
C LEU A 261 15.57 7.68 -29.89
N ARG A 262 15.44 6.95 -28.77
CA ARG A 262 15.55 5.48 -28.73
C ARG A 262 14.47 4.80 -29.56
N LYS A 263 13.24 5.33 -29.53
CA LYS A 263 12.09 4.80 -30.30
C LYS A 263 12.25 4.99 -31.82
N ASP A 264 12.82 6.10 -32.27
CA ASP A 264 13.14 6.35 -33.68
C ASP A 264 14.45 5.66 -34.14
N GLY A 265 15.05 4.80 -33.30
CA GLY A 265 16.12 3.86 -33.68
C GLY A 265 17.55 4.26 -33.29
N PHE A 266 17.74 5.40 -32.64
CA PHE A 266 19.07 5.87 -32.22
C PHE A 266 19.34 5.48 -30.77
N LEU A 267 20.34 4.62 -30.56
CA LEU A 267 20.71 4.11 -29.24
C LEU A 267 22.00 4.81 -28.77
N ALA A 268 22.15 5.00 -27.46
CA ALA A 268 23.11 5.91 -26.83
C ALA A 268 23.04 7.40 -27.28
N PRO A 269 21.85 8.06 -27.29
CA PRO A 269 21.74 9.51 -27.51
C PRO A 269 22.38 10.31 -26.37
N PHE A 270 23.40 11.12 -26.70
CA PHE A 270 24.06 12.01 -25.75
C PHE A 270 23.33 13.36 -25.68
N LEU A 271 22.65 13.61 -24.56
CA LEU A 271 21.97 14.88 -24.29
C LEU A 271 22.85 15.78 -23.42
N ASN A 272 23.09 17.02 -23.86
CA ASN A 272 23.71 18.05 -23.03
C ASN A 272 22.79 18.43 -21.86
N GLU A 273 23.35 18.95 -20.76
CA GLU A 273 22.53 19.47 -19.67
C GLU A 273 21.63 20.63 -20.18
N PRO A 274 20.31 20.59 -19.95
CA PRO A 274 19.39 21.61 -20.44
C PRO A 274 19.66 22.97 -19.79
N ARG A 275 19.66 24.03 -20.61
CA ARG A 275 19.94 25.40 -20.20
C ARG A 275 18.66 26.23 -20.11
N PRO A 276 18.06 26.41 -18.91
CA PRO A 276 17.00 27.39 -18.71
C PRO A 276 17.60 28.80 -18.57
N VAL A 277 17.18 29.71 -19.45
CA VAL A 277 17.56 31.13 -19.45
C VAL A 277 16.34 31.97 -19.07
N TYR A 278 16.46 32.74 -17.98
CA TYR A 278 15.37 33.56 -17.45
C TYR A 278 15.37 34.99 -18.04
N ASP A 279 14.27 35.36 -18.67
CA ASP A 279 13.94 36.72 -19.08
C ASP A 279 13.19 37.41 -17.93
N SER A 280 13.91 38.28 -17.22
CA SER A 280 13.42 38.96 -16.02
C SER A 280 12.42 40.08 -16.30
N GLU A 281 12.30 40.57 -17.54
CA GLU A 281 11.29 41.58 -17.91
C GLU A 281 9.93 40.92 -18.14
N LYS A 282 9.91 39.85 -18.94
CA LYS A 282 8.68 39.14 -19.36
C LYS A 282 8.25 38.05 -18.37
N ASN A 283 9.11 37.70 -17.41
CA ASN A 283 8.93 36.57 -16.48
C ASN A 283 8.80 35.22 -17.20
N ILE A 284 9.65 34.98 -18.20
CA ILE A 284 9.64 33.73 -18.99
C ILE A 284 10.97 32.99 -18.92
N ILE A 285 10.91 31.67 -19.05
CA ILE A 285 12.07 30.77 -19.15
C ILE A 285 12.16 30.26 -20.59
N ASN A 286 13.29 30.53 -21.25
CA ASN A 286 13.63 29.95 -22.55
C ASN A 286 14.60 28.77 -22.30
N ILE A 287 14.32 27.62 -22.90
CA ILE A 287 15.03 26.37 -22.60
C ILE A 287 15.77 25.91 -23.85
N GLU A 288 17.08 25.68 -23.74
CA GLU A 288 17.88 25.06 -24.79
C GLU A 288 18.32 23.65 -24.38
N LEU A 289 18.00 22.65 -25.20
CA LEU A 289 18.47 21.27 -25.08
C LEU A 289 19.20 20.90 -26.38
N GLY A 290 20.50 20.68 -26.32
CA GLY A 290 21.28 20.17 -27.47
C GLY A 290 21.76 18.74 -27.21
N GLY A 291 22.19 18.05 -28.26
CA GLY A 291 22.73 16.69 -28.14
C GLY A 291 23.04 16.04 -29.47
N THR A 292 23.59 14.83 -29.42
CA THR A 292 23.76 13.96 -30.60
C THR A 292 22.81 12.76 -30.50
N LYS A 293 22.35 12.28 -31.67
CA LYS A 293 21.41 11.17 -31.77
C LYS A 293 21.99 9.82 -31.28
N GLY A 294 23.30 9.60 -31.45
CA GLY A 294 23.96 8.32 -31.19
C GLY A 294 23.99 7.39 -32.42
N PRO A 295 24.69 6.25 -32.36
CA PRO A 295 24.70 5.24 -33.41
C PRO A 295 23.33 4.59 -33.65
N THR A 296 23.12 4.11 -34.88
CA THR A 296 22.02 3.18 -35.19
C THR A 296 22.49 1.76 -34.91
N VAL A 297 21.87 1.05 -33.96
CA VAL A 297 22.27 -0.33 -33.61
C VAL A 297 21.19 -1.32 -34.00
N GLU A 298 21.56 -2.31 -34.81
CA GLU A 298 20.72 -3.43 -35.22
C GLU A 298 21.15 -4.69 -34.46
N VAL A 299 20.20 -5.40 -33.85
CA VAL A 299 20.46 -6.60 -33.04
C VAL A 299 19.76 -7.81 -33.64
N SER A 300 20.53 -8.85 -33.96
CA SER A 300 20.05 -10.12 -34.51
C SER A 300 20.38 -11.30 -33.59
N VAL A 301 19.61 -12.38 -33.74
CA VAL A 301 19.83 -13.66 -33.03
C VAL A 301 19.70 -14.81 -34.02
N GLU A 302 20.77 -15.58 -34.17
CA GLU A 302 20.83 -16.81 -34.98
C GLU A 302 20.84 -18.04 -34.06
N ALA A 303 19.70 -18.69 -33.84
CA ALA A 303 19.58 -19.82 -32.92
C ALA A 303 19.29 -21.16 -33.61
N LYS A 304 20.14 -22.18 -33.36
CA LYS A 304 20.11 -23.49 -34.04
C LYS A 304 20.20 -24.64 -33.02
N GLY A 305 19.37 -25.67 -33.18
CA GLY A 305 19.35 -26.87 -32.31
C GLY A 305 19.98 -28.12 -32.91
N GLU A 306 20.30 -29.13 -32.07
CA GLU A 306 20.97 -30.39 -32.48
C GLU A 306 20.27 -31.14 -33.64
N ARG A 307 18.95 -30.96 -33.80
CA ARG A 307 18.13 -31.65 -34.80
C ARG A 307 18.03 -30.92 -36.15
N GLY A 308 18.74 -29.81 -36.33
CA GLY A 308 18.58 -28.94 -37.49
C GLY A 308 17.32 -28.06 -37.43
N GLU A 309 16.70 -27.99 -36.25
CA GLU A 309 15.59 -27.07 -35.94
C GLU A 309 16.16 -25.65 -35.85
N GLU A 310 15.82 -24.80 -36.81
CA GLU A 310 15.97 -23.33 -36.68
C GLU A 310 14.85 -22.82 -35.78
N SER A 311 15.19 -22.05 -34.75
CA SER A 311 14.19 -21.38 -33.91
C SER A 311 13.58 -20.23 -34.69
N ASP A 312 12.27 -19.99 -34.50
CA ASP A 312 11.70 -18.66 -34.72
C ASP A 312 12.59 -17.64 -33.97
N GLY A 313 13.07 -16.62 -34.69
CA GLY A 313 14.00 -15.65 -34.14
C GLY A 313 13.40 -14.89 -32.95
N VAL A 314 14.24 -14.45 -32.02
CA VAL A 314 13.76 -13.71 -30.84
C VAL A 314 13.03 -12.45 -31.29
N GLY A 315 11.70 -12.45 -31.14
CA GLY A 315 10.84 -11.35 -31.57
C GLY A 315 11.16 -10.03 -30.85
N GLU A 316 10.95 -8.90 -31.53
CA GLU A 316 11.44 -7.58 -31.11
C GLU A 316 11.03 -7.19 -29.67
N GLY A 317 9.76 -7.40 -29.29
CA GLY A 317 9.27 -7.13 -27.93
C GLY A 317 9.92 -7.99 -26.82
N THR A 318 10.61 -9.07 -27.21
CA THR A 318 11.47 -9.89 -26.33
C THR A 318 12.91 -9.40 -26.38
N GLN A 319 13.45 -9.05 -27.56
CA GLN A 319 14.79 -8.44 -27.68
C GLN A 319 14.94 -7.18 -26.80
N ASN A 320 13.91 -6.32 -26.80
CA ASN A 320 13.83 -5.12 -25.95
C ASN A 320 13.83 -5.40 -24.43
N LYS A 321 13.68 -6.67 -24.01
CA LYS A 321 13.79 -7.10 -22.60
C LYS A 321 15.14 -7.75 -22.31
N LEU A 322 15.62 -8.58 -23.24
CA LEU A 322 16.85 -9.37 -23.08
C LEU A 322 18.12 -8.52 -23.24
N PHE A 323 18.16 -7.58 -24.18
CA PHE A 323 19.38 -6.84 -24.48
C PHE A 323 19.36 -5.45 -23.83
N PRO A 324 20.24 -5.16 -22.85
CA PRO A 324 20.36 -3.82 -22.26
C PRO A 324 20.63 -2.75 -23.33
N VAL A 325 21.38 -3.11 -24.37
CA VAL A 325 21.64 -2.28 -25.56
C VAL A 325 20.34 -1.75 -26.19
N ARG A 326 19.27 -2.54 -26.26
CA ARG A 326 17.95 -2.10 -26.75
C ARG A 326 17.06 -1.48 -25.66
N ARG A 327 17.19 -1.91 -24.40
CA ARG A 327 16.37 -1.46 -23.26
C ARG A 327 16.76 -0.08 -22.76
N GLU A 328 18.03 0.09 -22.42
CA GLU A 328 18.61 1.30 -21.83
C GLU A 328 19.25 2.18 -22.90
N GLY A 329 19.77 1.59 -23.97
CA GLY A 329 20.49 2.33 -25.00
C GLY A 329 21.90 2.69 -24.56
N THR A 330 22.62 1.79 -23.89
CA THR A 330 24.09 1.86 -23.80
C THR A 330 24.69 0.90 -24.83
N LEU A 331 25.84 1.24 -25.41
CA LEU A 331 26.56 0.37 -26.34
C LEU A 331 27.96 0.10 -25.80
N ASP A 332 27.98 -0.65 -24.71
CA ASP A 332 29.20 -1.06 -24.02
C ASP A 332 29.31 -2.59 -23.94
N TYR A 333 30.54 -3.09 -23.83
CA TYR A 333 30.83 -4.53 -23.80
C TYR A 333 30.17 -5.25 -22.61
N SER A 334 29.99 -4.58 -21.47
CA SER A 334 29.25 -5.15 -20.32
C SER A 334 27.77 -5.34 -20.66
N ALA A 335 27.13 -4.38 -21.31
CA ALA A 335 25.75 -4.50 -21.81
C ALA A 335 25.59 -5.58 -22.91
N ILE A 336 26.66 -5.88 -23.67
CA ILE A 336 26.69 -6.96 -24.67
C ILE A 336 26.80 -8.33 -23.98
N ILE A 337 27.76 -8.52 -23.08
CA ILE A 337 27.95 -9.77 -22.32
C ILE A 337 26.79 -10.03 -21.34
N GLU A 338 26.13 -8.99 -20.83
CA GLU A 338 24.86 -9.13 -20.10
C GLU A 338 23.73 -9.58 -21.04
N GLY A 339 23.71 -9.11 -22.29
CA GLY A 339 22.77 -9.53 -23.32
C GLY A 339 22.91 -11.01 -23.71
N GLU A 340 24.14 -11.48 -23.86
CA GLU A 340 24.54 -12.89 -24.06
C GLU A 340 23.96 -13.77 -22.94
N ARG A 341 24.32 -13.51 -21.68
CA ARG A 341 23.84 -14.31 -20.53
C ARG A 341 22.33 -14.25 -20.37
N ARG A 342 21.69 -13.10 -20.65
CA ARG A 342 20.21 -12.98 -20.62
C ARG A 342 19.55 -13.81 -21.72
N LEU A 343 20.20 -13.96 -22.88
CA LEU A 343 19.72 -14.79 -23.99
C LEU A 343 19.86 -16.28 -23.69
N GLU A 344 20.95 -16.71 -23.07
CA GLU A 344 21.13 -18.08 -22.58
C GLU A 344 20.05 -18.42 -21.53
N ASN A 345 19.94 -17.60 -20.47
CA ASN A 345 18.90 -17.75 -19.45
C ASN A 345 17.50 -17.88 -20.07
N TYR A 346 17.16 -17.04 -21.04
CA TYR A 346 15.90 -17.08 -21.76
C TYR A 346 15.62 -18.43 -22.47
N TYR A 347 16.64 -19.09 -23.00
CA TYR A 347 16.51 -20.42 -23.63
C TYR A 347 16.57 -21.57 -22.60
N GLN A 348 17.38 -21.47 -21.54
CA GLN A 348 17.38 -22.41 -20.42
C GLN A 348 15.99 -22.48 -19.75
N GLU A 349 15.37 -21.32 -19.53
CA GLU A 349 14.00 -21.15 -19.03
C GLU A 349 12.91 -21.76 -19.96
N ARG A 350 13.27 -22.18 -21.17
CA ARG A 350 12.43 -22.90 -22.15
C ARG A 350 12.80 -24.38 -22.30
N GLY A 351 13.67 -24.89 -21.43
CA GLY A 351 14.14 -26.28 -21.39
C GLY A 351 15.44 -26.53 -22.15
N PHE A 352 15.99 -25.56 -22.88
CA PHE A 352 17.28 -25.68 -23.56
C PHE A 352 18.42 -25.44 -22.56
N PHE A 353 18.59 -26.36 -21.61
CA PHE A 353 19.42 -26.12 -20.43
C PHE A 353 20.92 -25.99 -20.76
N PHE A 354 21.40 -26.69 -21.79
CA PHE A 354 22.79 -26.64 -22.28
C PHE A 354 22.91 -25.74 -23.52
N VAL A 355 22.29 -24.56 -23.47
CA VAL A 355 22.44 -23.51 -24.48
C VAL A 355 23.73 -22.72 -24.26
N ASP A 356 24.34 -22.28 -25.36
CA ASP A 356 25.60 -21.54 -25.43
C ASP A 356 25.41 -20.38 -26.44
N ALA A 357 25.80 -19.16 -26.08
CA ALA A 357 25.62 -17.96 -26.91
C ALA A 357 26.93 -17.16 -27.08
N THR A 358 27.13 -16.56 -28.26
CA THR A 358 28.32 -15.75 -28.54
C THR A 358 27.99 -14.49 -29.36
N PRO A 359 28.41 -13.28 -28.92
CA PRO A 359 28.18 -12.03 -29.63
C PRO A 359 29.26 -11.75 -30.69
N PHE A 360 28.83 -11.29 -31.85
CA PHE A 360 29.70 -10.81 -32.93
C PHE A 360 29.28 -9.41 -33.37
N CYS A 361 30.23 -8.50 -33.47
CA CYS A 361 29.96 -7.11 -33.83
C CYS A 361 30.51 -6.76 -35.22
N SER A 362 29.84 -5.83 -35.89
CA SER A 362 30.30 -5.15 -37.10
C SER A 362 29.97 -3.66 -37.04
N VAL A 363 30.82 -2.81 -37.60
CA VAL A 363 30.60 -1.35 -37.65
C VAL A 363 30.72 -0.85 -39.10
N GLU A 364 29.83 0.06 -39.48
CA GLU A 364 29.78 0.70 -40.80
C GLU A 364 29.67 2.23 -40.64
N PRO A 365 30.61 3.03 -41.19
CA PRO A 365 31.91 2.63 -41.74
C PRO A 365 32.85 2.09 -40.64
N PRO A 366 33.75 1.14 -40.96
CA PRO A 366 34.52 0.39 -39.97
C PRO A 366 35.35 1.25 -39.02
N LEU A 367 35.69 0.68 -37.86
CA LEU A 367 36.62 1.29 -36.92
C LEU A 367 38.07 1.14 -37.42
N LEU A 368 38.87 2.17 -37.17
CA LEU A 368 40.31 2.19 -37.48
C LEU A 368 41.10 2.16 -36.18
N GLU A 369 42.17 1.37 -36.16
CA GLU A 369 43.08 1.19 -35.05
C GLU A 369 44.51 1.58 -35.48
N GLY A 370 45.26 2.25 -34.59
CA GLY A 370 46.68 2.56 -34.77
C GLY A 370 47.01 3.27 -36.10
N ASP A 371 47.85 2.63 -36.91
CA ASP A 371 48.33 3.09 -38.22
C ASP A 371 47.26 3.00 -39.34
N ALA A 372 46.03 3.42 -39.03
CA ALA A 372 44.84 3.38 -39.90
C ALA A 372 44.45 1.99 -40.43
N THR A 373 44.81 0.91 -39.74
CA THR A 373 44.31 -0.44 -40.02
C THR A 373 42.87 -0.61 -39.57
N ALA A 374 42.00 -1.16 -40.43
CA ALA A 374 40.59 -1.39 -40.07
C ALA A 374 40.42 -2.62 -39.19
N ILE A 375 39.66 -2.49 -38.09
CA ILE A 375 39.29 -3.62 -37.23
C ILE A 375 38.33 -4.54 -38.00
N ARG A 376 38.49 -5.86 -37.85
CA ARG A 376 37.71 -6.85 -38.59
C ARG A 376 36.27 -6.95 -38.07
N ASN A 377 35.32 -6.61 -38.93
CA ASN A 377 33.88 -6.88 -38.75
C ASN A 377 33.57 -8.38 -38.63
N ASP A 378 32.44 -8.71 -38.01
CA ASP A 378 32.01 -10.04 -37.59
C ASP A 378 33.00 -10.72 -36.62
N THR A 379 33.37 -10.00 -35.55
CA THR A 379 34.22 -10.53 -34.47
C THR A 379 33.73 -10.14 -33.08
N GLU A 380 33.99 -11.01 -32.10
CA GLU A 380 33.79 -10.75 -30.66
C GLU A 380 34.74 -9.63 -30.17
N PHE A 381 35.99 -9.63 -30.63
CA PHE A 381 36.98 -8.58 -30.30
C PHE A 381 36.46 -7.17 -30.62
N LEU A 382 35.81 -6.99 -31.78
CA LEU A 382 35.21 -5.71 -32.14
C LEU A 382 34.09 -5.28 -31.18
N CYS A 383 33.35 -6.21 -30.54
CA CYS A 383 32.40 -5.85 -29.49
C CYS A 383 33.10 -5.24 -28.26
N SER A 384 34.27 -5.75 -27.88
CA SER A 384 35.05 -5.20 -26.76
C SER A 384 35.62 -3.80 -27.06
N ALA A 385 35.92 -3.52 -28.33
CA ALA A 385 36.49 -2.26 -28.78
C ALA A 385 35.48 -1.09 -28.88
N LEU A 386 34.17 -1.36 -28.85
CA LEU A 386 33.13 -0.31 -28.96
C LEU A 386 33.20 0.72 -27.83
N ASN A 387 33.60 0.33 -26.63
CA ASN A 387 33.68 1.17 -25.42
C ASN A 387 34.49 2.46 -25.60
N SER A 388 35.48 2.46 -26.48
CA SER A 388 36.45 3.55 -26.68
C SER A 388 36.39 4.17 -28.08
N ALA A 389 35.38 3.81 -28.88
CA ALA A 389 35.26 4.24 -30.27
C ALA A 389 34.36 5.48 -30.42
N ASP A 390 34.68 6.35 -31.38
CA ASP A 390 33.70 7.32 -31.87
C ASP A 390 32.72 6.60 -32.82
N LEU A 391 31.47 6.48 -32.36
CA LEU A 391 30.36 5.83 -33.05
C LEU A 391 29.33 6.83 -33.58
N SER A 392 29.65 8.13 -33.56
CA SER A 392 28.84 9.19 -34.18
C SER A 392 28.60 8.87 -35.66
N ASP A 393 27.33 8.91 -36.08
CA ASP A 393 26.88 8.62 -37.44
C ASP A 393 27.24 7.23 -37.99
N LYS A 394 27.57 6.26 -37.11
CA LYS A 394 27.85 4.87 -37.49
C LYS A 394 26.64 3.96 -37.31
N LYS A 395 26.54 2.96 -38.18
CA LYS A 395 25.68 1.79 -37.96
C LYS A 395 26.50 0.70 -37.27
N VAL A 396 25.91 0.04 -36.27
CA VAL A 396 26.51 -1.11 -35.58
C VAL A 396 25.56 -2.30 -35.70
N LEU A 397 26.10 -3.44 -36.13
CA LEU A 397 25.38 -4.72 -36.17
C LEU A 397 25.89 -5.57 -35.01
N LEU A 398 24.99 -6.08 -34.17
CA LEU A 398 25.28 -6.96 -33.04
C LEU A 398 24.52 -8.27 -33.22
N ASN A 399 25.24 -9.34 -33.53
CA ASN A 399 24.67 -10.64 -33.86
C ASN A 399 25.01 -11.67 -32.79
N TYR A 400 24.00 -12.19 -32.08
CA TYR A 400 24.17 -13.29 -31.13
C TYR A 400 23.95 -14.63 -31.85
N ARG A 401 25.01 -15.43 -31.98
CA ARG A 401 24.93 -16.80 -32.49
C ARG A 401 24.69 -17.73 -31.29
N VAL A 402 23.70 -18.63 -31.39
CA VAL A 402 23.23 -19.45 -30.27
C VAL A 402 23.12 -20.92 -30.68
N ASN A 403 23.79 -21.79 -29.92
CA ASN A 403 23.65 -23.23 -29.99
C ASN A 403 22.67 -23.68 -28.89
N LEU A 404 21.49 -24.19 -29.28
CA LEU A 404 20.41 -24.53 -28.35
C LEU A 404 20.59 -25.89 -27.64
N GLY A 405 21.51 -26.75 -28.09
CA GLY A 405 21.69 -28.09 -27.52
C GLY A 405 20.39 -28.92 -27.57
N ARG A 406 19.95 -29.43 -26.40
CA ARG A 406 18.77 -30.29 -26.22
C ARG A 406 17.70 -29.66 -25.33
N GLN A 407 16.43 -29.85 -25.69
CA GLN A 407 15.29 -29.42 -24.89
C GLN A 407 14.84 -30.49 -23.88
N LEU A 408 15.15 -30.29 -22.61
CA LEU A 408 14.75 -31.15 -21.49
C LEU A 408 13.39 -30.71 -20.88
N LYS A 409 12.99 -31.42 -19.84
CA LYS A 409 11.86 -31.10 -18.95
C LYS A 409 12.33 -31.17 -17.49
N LEU A 410 12.21 -30.09 -16.72
CA LEU A 410 12.50 -30.14 -15.28
C LEU A 410 11.41 -30.94 -14.56
N ALA A 411 11.72 -32.19 -14.23
CA ALA A 411 10.74 -33.14 -13.72
C ALA A 411 10.69 -33.20 -12.19
N ASP A 412 11.80 -32.87 -11.51
CA ASP A 412 11.97 -33.08 -10.08
C ASP A 412 13.03 -32.11 -9.52
N ILE A 413 12.80 -31.58 -8.31
CA ILE A 413 13.74 -30.75 -7.55
C ILE A 413 13.87 -31.37 -6.16
N ARG A 414 15.11 -31.65 -5.75
CA ARG A 414 15.45 -32.35 -4.50
C ARG A 414 16.29 -31.48 -3.59
N LEU A 415 16.21 -31.80 -2.31
CA LEU A 415 17.04 -31.24 -1.24
C LEU A 415 17.59 -32.42 -0.44
N GLU A 416 18.90 -32.51 -0.30
CA GLU A 416 19.59 -33.61 0.37
C GLU A 416 20.66 -33.03 1.33
N GLY A 417 20.86 -33.66 2.49
CA GLY A 417 21.85 -33.20 3.48
C GLY A 417 21.35 -32.20 4.53
N THR A 418 20.04 -32.01 4.67
CA THR A 418 19.42 -31.23 5.76
C THR A 418 18.04 -31.78 6.12
N ASP A 419 17.70 -31.77 7.42
CA ASP A 419 16.38 -32.13 7.96
C ASP A 419 15.62 -30.91 8.52
N GLU A 420 16.22 -29.71 8.52
CA GLU A 420 15.65 -28.48 9.12
C GLU A 420 14.42 -27.95 8.36
N PHE A 421 14.30 -28.25 7.07
CA PHE A 421 13.13 -27.95 6.24
C PHE A 421 13.05 -28.85 5.01
N THR A 422 11.83 -29.19 4.56
CA THR A 422 11.64 -29.98 3.34
C THR A 422 11.65 -29.09 2.09
N ILE A 423 11.98 -29.67 0.92
CA ILE A 423 11.82 -28.99 -0.37
C ILE A 423 10.39 -28.41 -0.55
N SER A 424 9.37 -29.09 0.00
CA SER A 424 7.96 -28.68 -0.09
C SER A 424 7.61 -27.40 0.69
N GLU A 425 8.45 -27.00 1.64
CA GLU A 425 8.27 -25.80 2.46
C GLU A 425 9.04 -24.59 1.91
N ILE A 426 9.99 -24.84 1.02
CA ILE A 426 10.82 -23.80 0.36
C ILE A 426 10.50 -23.60 -1.12
N LYS A 427 9.79 -24.52 -1.79
CA LYS A 427 9.39 -24.45 -3.21
C LYS A 427 8.60 -23.20 -3.63
N THR A 428 8.06 -22.44 -2.68
CA THR A 428 7.44 -21.13 -2.90
C THR A 428 8.44 -19.98 -2.92
N VAL A 429 9.64 -20.15 -2.34
CA VAL A 429 10.70 -19.14 -2.25
C VAL A 429 11.94 -19.46 -3.10
N LEU A 430 12.05 -20.69 -3.61
CA LEU A 430 12.90 -20.99 -4.77
C LEU A 430 12.23 -20.44 -6.03
N ASP A 431 12.99 -19.93 -7.00
CA ASP A 431 12.43 -19.45 -8.27
C ASP A 431 12.27 -20.58 -9.30
N SER A 432 13.10 -21.62 -9.25
CA SER A 432 12.97 -22.80 -10.14
C SER A 432 11.68 -23.59 -9.88
N LYS A 433 10.98 -24.00 -10.95
CA LYS A 433 9.69 -24.72 -10.89
C LYS A 433 9.70 -26.00 -11.73
N GLU A 434 9.22 -27.09 -11.16
CA GLU A 434 8.89 -28.34 -11.85
C GLU A 434 7.83 -28.16 -12.95
N ALA A 435 7.83 -29.08 -13.91
CA ALA A 435 6.88 -29.14 -15.01
C ALA A 435 5.44 -29.50 -14.55
N ASN A 436 4.47 -28.66 -14.94
CA ASN A 436 3.05 -28.85 -14.62
C ASN A 436 2.25 -29.27 -15.86
N ILE A 437 1.47 -30.36 -15.73
CA ILE A 437 0.58 -30.88 -16.78
C ILE A 437 -0.51 -29.89 -17.23
N LEU A 438 -0.87 -28.91 -16.39
CA LEU A 438 -1.79 -27.82 -16.74
C LEU A 438 -1.12 -26.61 -17.41
N GLY A 439 0.22 -26.61 -17.54
CA GLY A 439 1.02 -25.54 -18.14
C GLY A 439 0.89 -25.39 -19.65
N ILE A 440 -0.12 -26.02 -20.26
CA ILE A 440 -0.61 -25.74 -21.63
C ILE A 440 -1.37 -24.40 -21.67
N ILE A 441 -1.94 -23.99 -20.53
CA ILE A 441 -2.56 -22.68 -20.35
C ILE A 441 -1.52 -21.79 -19.65
N PRO A 442 -1.05 -20.67 -20.25
CA PRO A 442 0.07 -19.87 -19.74
C PRO A 442 -0.08 -19.29 -18.32
N LEU A 443 -1.28 -19.41 -17.75
CA LEU A 443 -1.68 -18.84 -16.45
C LEU A 443 -1.74 -19.90 -15.32
N PHE A 444 -1.45 -21.18 -15.63
CA PHE A 444 -1.52 -22.30 -14.68
C PHE A 444 -0.18 -23.06 -14.47
N GLY A 445 0.93 -22.56 -15.01
CA GLY A 445 2.29 -23.07 -14.77
C GLY A 445 3.07 -23.34 -16.06
N TYR A 446 4.25 -23.94 -15.93
CA TYR A 446 5.17 -24.17 -17.03
C TYR A 446 5.10 -25.64 -17.50
N GLY A 447 4.74 -25.88 -18.76
CA GLY A 447 4.57 -27.24 -19.29
C GLY A 447 5.83 -28.13 -19.29
N ARG A 448 7.02 -27.51 -19.32
CA ARG A 448 8.34 -28.18 -19.20
C ARG A 448 9.12 -27.82 -17.93
N GLY A 449 8.52 -27.05 -17.02
CA GLY A 449 9.20 -26.44 -15.89
C GLY A 449 9.93 -25.14 -16.26
N TYR A 450 10.62 -24.54 -15.29
CA TYR A 450 11.28 -23.24 -15.38
C TYR A 450 12.54 -23.25 -14.51
N THR A 451 13.72 -23.03 -15.09
CA THR A 451 15.03 -23.02 -14.41
C THR A 451 16.08 -22.45 -15.35
N SER A 452 17.18 -21.93 -14.78
CA SER A 452 18.42 -21.56 -15.48
C SER A 452 19.59 -21.71 -14.51
N GLU A 453 20.83 -21.68 -14.97
CA GLU A 453 22.01 -21.77 -14.09
C GLU A 453 22.04 -20.63 -13.05
N ARG A 454 21.72 -19.41 -13.48
CA ARG A 454 21.52 -18.25 -12.59
C ARG A 454 20.43 -18.52 -11.53
N LEU A 455 19.28 -19.07 -11.92
CA LEU A 455 18.21 -19.42 -10.97
C LEU A 455 18.66 -20.51 -9.99
N LEU A 456 19.49 -21.47 -10.41
CA LEU A 456 20.07 -22.47 -9.52
C LEU A 456 21.10 -21.89 -8.53
N GLU A 457 21.89 -20.89 -8.93
CA GLU A 457 22.76 -20.16 -8.01
C GLU A 457 21.96 -19.31 -7.01
N GLU A 458 20.92 -18.62 -7.47
CA GLU A 458 20.00 -17.83 -6.65
C GLU A 458 19.22 -18.72 -5.65
N ASP A 459 18.75 -19.89 -6.09
CA ASP A 459 18.10 -20.90 -5.25
C ASP A 459 19.08 -21.50 -4.21
N ALA A 460 20.29 -21.90 -4.63
CA ALA A 460 21.31 -22.41 -3.72
C ALA A 460 21.76 -21.35 -2.70
N SER A 461 21.89 -20.09 -3.12
CA SER A 461 22.16 -18.94 -2.25
C SER A 461 21.02 -18.67 -1.27
N THR A 462 19.78 -18.85 -1.71
CA THR A 462 18.57 -18.75 -0.87
C THR A 462 18.57 -19.84 0.20
N ILE A 463 18.72 -21.12 -0.17
CA ILE A 463 18.82 -22.26 0.78
C ILE A 463 19.94 -22.03 1.80
N ARG A 464 21.11 -21.57 1.33
CA ARG A 464 22.27 -21.24 2.18
C ARG A 464 21.97 -20.10 3.16
N SER A 465 21.20 -19.11 2.73
CA SER A 465 20.78 -17.97 3.55
C SER A 465 19.72 -18.36 4.58
N LEU A 466 18.82 -19.30 4.24
CA LEU A 466 17.85 -19.87 5.18
C LEU A 466 18.57 -20.57 6.35
N LEU A 467 19.47 -21.51 6.05
CA LEU A 467 20.28 -22.24 7.05
C LEU A 467 21.08 -21.29 7.95
N ARG A 468 21.66 -20.23 7.39
CA ARG A 468 22.42 -19.22 8.15
C ARG A 468 21.60 -18.43 9.16
N GLU A 469 20.31 -18.18 8.90
CA GLU A 469 19.39 -17.53 9.86
C GLU A 469 18.72 -18.54 10.83
N LEU A 470 18.91 -19.85 10.61
CA LEU A 470 18.62 -20.94 11.57
C LEU A 470 19.82 -21.28 12.47
N GLY A 471 20.99 -20.70 12.22
CA GLY A 471 22.19 -20.82 13.07
C GLY A 471 23.36 -21.57 12.44
N TYR A 472 23.16 -22.16 11.27
CA TYR A 472 24.15 -22.91 10.50
C TYR A 472 25.00 -21.95 9.65
N ARG A 473 25.84 -21.16 10.33
CA ARG A 473 26.61 -20.06 9.71
C ARG A 473 27.58 -20.53 8.61
N GLU A 474 28.11 -21.74 8.77
CA GLU A 474 29.09 -22.36 7.88
C GLU A 474 28.47 -23.12 6.70
N ALA A 475 27.13 -23.18 6.63
CA ALA A 475 26.41 -23.94 5.64
C ALA A 475 26.88 -23.67 4.19
N GLN A 476 27.15 -24.74 3.46
CA GLN A 476 27.35 -24.75 2.02
C GLN A 476 26.17 -25.42 1.32
N VAL A 477 25.89 -24.99 0.10
CA VAL A 477 24.82 -25.54 -0.74
C VAL A 477 25.33 -25.54 -2.18
N ARG A 478 25.17 -26.66 -2.88
CA ARG A 478 25.55 -26.85 -4.29
C ARG A 478 24.35 -27.40 -5.07
N ALA A 479 24.12 -26.89 -6.27
CA ALA A 479 23.10 -27.41 -7.17
C ALA A 479 23.72 -28.47 -8.09
N ASN A 480 23.48 -29.75 -7.80
CA ASN A 480 23.87 -30.84 -8.69
C ASN A 480 22.80 -31.03 -9.77
N GLN A 481 23.24 -31.16 -11.02
CA GLN A 481 22.37 -31.33 -12.19
C GLN A 481 22.46 -32.77 -12.69
N GLY A 482 21.32 -33.42 -12.95
CA GLY A 482 21.25 -34.76 -13.50
C GLY A 482 20.28 -34.83 -14.68
N VAL A 483 20.66 -35.53 -15.74
CA VAL A 483 19.74 -35.89 -16.84
C VAL A 483 19.32 -37.35 -16.65
N SER A 484 18.05 -37.65 -16.86
CA SER A 484 17.53 -39.03 -16.78
C SER A 484 18.13 -39.94 -17.88
N PRO A 485 18.17 -41.28 -17.67
CA PRO A 485 18.75 -42.20 -18.65
C PRO A 485 18.07 -42.24 -20.03
N ASP A 486 16.83 -41.75 -20.12
CA ASP A 486 16.09 -41.56 -21.37
C ASP A 486 16.52 -40.30 -22.15
N GLY A 487 17.24 -39.37 -21.52
CA GLY A 487 17.68 -38.11 -22.10
C GLY A 487 16.60 -37.02 -22.18
N GLU A 488 15.42 -37.19 -21.58
CA GLU A 488 14.29 -36.25 -21.70
C GLU A 488 14.10 -35.34 -20.47
N ASN A 489 14.47 -35.79 -19.27
CA ASN A 489 14.17 -35.09 -18.02
C ASN A 489 15.44 -34.55 -17.35
N LEU A 490 15.33 -33.32 -16.84
CA LEU A 490 16.29 -32.69 -15.94
C LEU A 490 15.81 -32.90 -14.50
N ILE A 491 16.75 -33.27 -13.63
CA ILE A 491 16.59 -33.42 -12.18
C ILE A 491 17.62 -32.51 -11.52
N ILE A 492 17.17 -31.69 -10.59
CA ILE A 492 18.02 -30.79 -9.80
C ILE A 492 18.08 -31.30 -8.36
N THR A 493 19.28 -31.49 -7.82
CA THR A 493 19.48 -31.86 -6.41
C THR A 493 20.33 -30.81 -5.72
N PHE A 494 19.72 -30.03 -4.83
CA PHE A 494 20.45 -29.16 -3.92
C PHE A 494 21.06 -30.01 -2.79
N VAL A 495 22.37 -30.19 -2.81
CA VAL A 495 23.13 -30.86 -1.75
C VAL A 495 23.61 -29.83 -0.74
N VAL A 496 23.29 -30.08 0.53
CA VAL A 496 23.59 -29.23 1.67
C VAL A 496 24.68 -29.85 2.53
N GLU A 497 25.62 -29.01 2.96
CA GLU A 497 26.57 -29.31 4.04
C GLU A 497 26.30 -28.28 5.15
N GLU A 498 25.53 -28.63 6.19
CA GLU A 498 25.04 -27.66 7.19
C GLU A 498 26.15 -27.03 8.05
N GLY A 499 27.16 -27.80 8.43
CA GLY A 499 28.15 -27.42 9.45
C GLY A 499 27.59 -27.44 10.87
N THR A 500 28.36 -26.98 11.86
CA THR A 500 27.92 -26.98 13.26
C THR A 500 26.94 -25.83 13.54
N PRO A 501 25.82 -26.06 14.25
CA PRO A 501 24.93 -24.99 14.68
C PRO A 501 25.63 -24.09 15.73
N THR A 502 25.35 -22.79 15.66
CA THR A 502 25.73 -21.85 16.73
C THR A 502 24.58 -21.75 17.73
N ILE A 503 24.84 -21.85 19.04
CA ILE A 503 23.81 -21.87 20.09
C ILE A 503 23.93 -20.62 20.97
N ILE A 504 22.80 -20.03 21.38
CA ILE A 504 22.78 -18.90 22.33
C ILE A 504 22.89 -19.44 23.75
N SER A 505 23.98 -19.11 24.44
CA SER A 505 24.28 -19.55 25.81
C SER A 505 23.72 -18.62 26.89
N ASP A 506 23.68 -17.31 26.63
CA ASP A 506 23.24 -16.30 27.61
C ASP A 506 22.64 -15.07 26.91
N VAL A 507 21.78 -14.34 27.62
CA VAL A 507 21.21 -13.06 27.18
C VAL A 507 21.26 -12.06 28.33
N GLN A 508 21.98 -10.96 28.11
CA GLN A 508 22.11 -9.85 29.05
C GLN A 508 21.47 -8.59 28.47
N ILE A 509 20.91 -7.75 29.34
CA ILE A 509 20.46 -6.40 29.02
C ILE A 509 21.33 -5.44 29.84
N ASN A 510 21.76 -4.33 29.24
CA ASN A 510 22.60 -3.31 29.89
C ASN A 510 22.08 -1.92 29.55
N GLY A 511 22.26 -0.97 30.48
CA GLY A 511 21.94 0.44 30.26
C GLY A 511 20.47 0.82 30.50
N ASN A 512 19.65 -0.12 30.98
CA ASN A 512 18.31 0.15 31.52
C ASN A 512 18.41 0.77 32.93
N ILE A 513 17.56 1.75 33.23
CA ILE A 513 17.56 2.54 34.47
C ILE A 513 16.15 2.58 35.08
N GLU A 514 15.12 2.79 34.26
CA GLU A 514 13.72 2.86 34.73
C GLU A 514 13.13 1.45 34.95
N PHE A 515 13.55 0.46 34.16
CA PHE A 515 12.97 -0.89 34.17
C PHE A 515 14.01 -1.95 34.53
N SER A 516 13.68 -2.79 35.51
CA SER A 516 14.50 -3.94 35.90
C SER A 516 14.58 -5.01 34.80
N ASP A 517 15.72 -5.69 34.70
CA ASP A 517 16.01 -6.77 33.75
C ASP A 517 14.89 -7.80 33.65
N ALA A 518 14.29 -8.22 34.77
CA ALA A 518 13.21 -9.20 34.80
C ALA A 518 11.96 -8.77 33.98
N VAL A 519 11.62 -7.48 33.97
CA VAL A 519 10.49 -6.92 33.20
C VAL A 519 10.82 -6.90 31.70
N LEU A 520 12.07 -6.61 31.35
CA LEU A 520 12.56 -6.49 29.98
C LEU A 520 12.80 -7.88 29.35
N MET A 521 13.41 -8.80 30.09
CA MET A 521 13.58 -10.21 29.71
C MET A 521 12.23 -10.90 29.48
N ALA A 522 11.18 -10.53 30.23
CA ALA A 522 9.81 -11.00 29.98
C ALA A 522 9.19 -10.47 28.66
N GLN A 523 9.79 -9.47 28.00
CA GLN A 523 9.39 -9.04 26.64
C GLN A 523 10.14 -9.79 25.53
N LEU A 524 11.27 -10.45 25.85
CA LEU A 524 12.11 -11.10 24.85
C LEU A 524 11.54 -12.46 24.42
N PRO A 525 11.82 -12.91 23.17
CA PRO A 525 11.56 -14.29 22.77
C PRO A 525 12.48 -15.27 23.51
N ALA A 526 12.13 -16.56 23.51
CA ALA A 526 12.98 -17.60 24.09
C ALA A 526 14.26 -17.80 23.26
N LEU A 527 15.38 -17.23 23.74
CA LEU A 527 16.68 -17.22 23.07
C LEU A 527 17.67 -18.25 23.65
N VAL A 528 17.81 -18.32 24.98
CA VAL A 528 18.80 -19.19 25.64
C VAL A 528 18.52 -20.67 25.36
N GLY A 529 19.56 -21.44 25.04
CA GLY A 529 19.44 -22.87 24.70
C GLY A 529 18.71 -23.11 23.37
N LYS A 530 18.88 -22.20 22.41
CA LYS A 530 18.36 -22.29 21.03
C LYS A 530 19.44 -21.88 20.03
N ASN A 531 19.32 -22.42 18.81
CA ASN A 531 20.16 -22.03 17.70
C ASN A 531 20.07 -20.51 17.45
N PHE A 532 21.21 -19.91 17.11
CA PHE A 532 21.35 -18.51 16.78
C PHE A 532 20.46 -18.13 15.59
N SER A 533 19.56 -17.19 15.81
CA SER A 533 18.80 -16.56 14.71
C SER A 533 18.86 -15.05 14.86
N ARG A 534 19.48 -14.38 13.90
CA ARG A 534 19.65 -12.92 13.90
C ARG A 534 18.28 -12.23 13.87
N ALA A 535 17.27 -12.87 13.29
CA ALA A 535 15.90 -12.40 13.33
C ALA A 535 15.20 -12.56 14.69
N LYS A 536 15.42 -13.64 15.44
CA LYS A 536 14.93 -13.74 16.84
C LYS A 536 15.52 -12.63 17.70
N ILE A 537 16.80 -12.33 17.51
CA ILE A 537 17.50 -11.26 18.24
C ILE A 537 16.95 -9.88 17.85
N ARG A 538 16.75 -9.60 16.55
CA ARG A 538 16.08 -8.38 16.05
C ARG A 538 14.62 -8.26 16.51
N ASN A 539 13.89 -9.37 16.62
CA ASN A 539 12.53 -9.40 17.17
C ASN A 539 12.52 -9.03 18.66
N GLY A 540 13.50 -9.51 19.44
CA GLY A 540 13.73 -9.05 20.83
C GLY A 540 14.06 -7.54 20.91
N GLN A 541 14.99 -7.06 20.08
CA GLN A 541 15.35 -5.64 19.96
C GLN A 541 14.11 -4.77 19.68
N ARG A 542 13.24 -5.23 18.77
CA ARG A 542 11.97 -4.58 18.42
C ARG A 542 10.97 -4.61 19.57
N LYS A 543 10.74 -5.76 20.22
CA LYS A 543 9.82 -5.88 21.37
C LYS A 543 10.23 -4.95 22.52
N LEU A 544 11.54 -4.85 22.84
CA LEU A 544 12.05 -3.89 23.82
C LEU A 544 11.85 -2.43 23.39
N SER A 545 12.17 -2.08 22.13
CA SER A 545 11.96 -0.72 21.60
C SER A 545 10.48 -0.31 21.60
N GLU A 546 9.58 -1.24 21.27
CA GLU A 546 8.12 -1.04 21.32
C GLU A 546 7.62 -0.87 22.76
N PHE A 547 8.20 -1.59 23.73
CA PHE A 547 7.88 -1.45 25.15
C PHE A 547 8.27 -0.05 25.68
N TYR A 548 9.52 0.39 25.45
CA TYR A 548 9.99 1.72 25.85
C TYR A 548 9.16 2.84 25.20
N SER A 549 8.88 2.74 23.90
CA SER A 549 8.08 3.74 23.19
C SER A 549 6.62 3.77 23.65
N GLN A 550 6.03 2.65 24.08
CA GLN A 550 4.69 2.63 24.70
C GLN A 550 4.66 3.29 26.08
N ALA A 551 5.73 3.13 26.87
CA ALA A 551 5.92 3.81 28.15
C ALA A 551 6.26 5.31 28.02
N GLY A 552 6.53 5.80 26.79
CA GLY A 552 6.79 7.20 26.46
C GLY A 552 8.26 7.58 26.28
N TYR A 553 9.18 6.63 26.46
CA TYR A 553 10.62 6.80 26.25
C TYR A 553 10.93 6.67 24.75
N PHE A 554 10.40 7.61 23.97
CA PHE A 554 10.51 7.61 22.50
C PHE A 554 11.95 7.85 22.00
N ASP A 555 12.83 8.39 22.86
CA ASP A 555 14.26 8.54 22.56
C ASP A 555 15.09 7.26 22.79
N ALA A 556 14.52 6.22 23.42
CA ALA A 556 15.22 4.97 23.70
C ALA A 556 15.58 4.22 22.40
N VAL A 557 16.83 3.80 22.31
CA VAL A 557 17.41 2.98 21.23
C VAL A 557 17.94 1.72 21.88
N VAL A 558 17.43 0.57 21.45
CA VAL A 558 17.96 -0.74 21.85
C VAL A 558 18.86 -1.24 20.72
N ASP A 559 20.15 -1.36 21.00
CA ASP A 559 21.10 -2.09 20.14
C ASP A 559 21.27 -3.54 20.64
N PHE A 560 21.95 -4.37 19.87
CA PHE A 560 22.52 -5.63 20.37
C PHE A 560 23.94 -5.84 19.86
N SER A 561 24.77 -6.45 20.70
CA SER A 561 26.08 -6.99 20.34
C SER A 561 26.11 -8.50 20.62
N ILE A 562 26.93 -9.22 19.86
CA ILE A 562 27.16 -10.66 20.02
C ILE A 562 28.57 -10.83 20.60
N ASP A 563 28.71 -11.57 21.68
CA ASP A 563 30.01 -12.06 22.13
C ASP A 563 30.20 -13.51 21.64
N GLU A 564 31.13 -13.69 20.70
CA GLU A 564 31.45 -14.96 20.04
C GLU A 564 32.58 -15.73 20.78
N ARG A 565 33.04 -15.26 21.94
CA ARG A 565 34.24 -15.78 22.63
C ARG A 565 34.08 -17.10 23.38
N THR A 566 32.88 -17.66 23.45
CA THR A 566 32.62 -18.94 24.11
C THR A 566 32.49 -20.08 23.09
N VAL A 567 33.25 -21.14 23.30
CA VAL A 567 33.08 -22.44 22.67
C VAL A 567 32.86 -23.44 23.79
N ASP A 568 31.92 -24.37 23.63
CA ASP A 568 31.70 -25.39 24.65
C ASP A 568 32.93 -26.33 24.72
N PRO A 569 33.56 -26.50 25.90
CA PRO A 569 34.79 -27.29 26.03
C PRO A 569 34.55 -28.81 25.98
N VAL A 570 33.31 -29.27 25.89
CA VAL A 570 32.91 -30.69 25.84
C VAL A 570 32.30 -31.06 24.48
N THR A 571 31.41 -30.23 23.93
CA THR A 571 30.76 -30.48 22.63
C THR A 571 31.47 -29.83 21.44
N GLY A 572 32.31 -28.80 21.68
CA GLY A 572 32.94 -28.01 20.62
C GLY A 572 32.00 -27.02 19.93
N GLU A 573 30.75 -26.89 20.39
CA GLU A 573 29.75 -26.00 19.80
C GLU A 573 30.09 -24.52 20.04
N LYS A 574 29.75 -23.67 19.06
CA LYS A 574 29.97 -22.23 19.15
C LYS A 574 28.84 -21.61 19.98
N LEU A 575 29.20 -21.10 21.17
CA LEU A 575 28.28 -20.54 22.14
C LEU A 575 28.30 -19.02 22.07
N PHE A 576 27.16 -18.40 21.80
CA PHE A 576 27.04 -16.94 21.69
C PHE A 576 26.29 -16.36 22.88
N LYS A 577 26.89 -15.34 23.50
CA LYS A 577 26.17 -14.47 24.45
C LYS A 577 25.63 -13.25 23.72
N ILE A 578 24.34 -12.98 23.87
CA ILE A 578 23.68 -11.80 23.29
C ILE A 578 23.60 -10.70 24.35
N VAL A 579 24.06 -9.50 24.02
CA VAL A 579 24.03 -8.35 24.92
C VAL A 579 23.21 -7.24 24.28
N TYR A 580 21.99 -7.02 24.78
CA TYR A 580 21.19 -5.85 24.43
C TYR A 580 21.72 -4.62 25.16
N GLN A 581 21.87 -3.51 24.45
CA GLN A 581 22.34 -2.23 25.00
C GLN A 581 21.25 -1.18 24.84
N VAL A 582 20.72 -0.71 25.97
CA VAL A 582 19.73 0.36 26.05
C VAL A 582 20.49 1.69 26.14
N LYS A 583 20.26 2.52 25.14
CA LYS A 583 20.82 3.86 24.95
C LYS A 583 19.68 4.81 24.65
N HIS A 584 19.96 6.11 24.56
CA HIS A 584 18.99 7.06 24.07
C HIS A 584 19.61 8.08 23.12
N ARG A 585 18.75 8.68 22.28
CA ARG A 585 19.14 9.82 21.45
C ARG A 585 19.25 11.06 22.35
N PRO A 586 20.39 11.77 22.39
CA PRO A 586 20.46 13.05 23.07
C PRO A 586 19.49 14.03 22.40
N ASN A 587 18.96 14.97 23.18
CA ASN A 587 18.17 16.08 22.61
C ASN A 587 19.13 17.02 21.89
N PRO A 588 19.01 17.29 20.57
CA PRO A 588 19.92 18.18 19.84
C PRO A 588 20.12 19.55 20.52
N LEU A 589 19.09 20.05 21.20
CA LEU A 589 19.07 21.33 21.92
C LEU A 589 19.85 21.32 23.25
N SER A 590 20.30 20.15 23.70
CA SER A 590 20.94 19.94 25.01
C SER A 590 22.48 19.97 24.94
N ALA A 591 23.12 20.21 26.08
CA ALA A 591 24.58 20.16 26.17
C ALA A 591 25.17 18.74 25.96
N GLU A 592 24.35 17.70 26.11
CA GLU A 592 24.70 16.27 25.97
C GLU A 592 25.11 15.93 24.52
N THR A 593 24.55 16.65 23.53
CA THR A 593 24.90 16.56 22.11
C THR A 593 26.36 16.92 21.83
N ILE A 594 26.99 17.79 22.65
CA ILE A 594 28.37 18.27 22.42
C ILE A 594 29.39 17.13 22.58
N THR A 595 29.07 16.13 23.40
CA THR A 595 29.83 14.87 23.54
C THR A 595 29.43 13.77 22.56
N ALA A 596 28.28 13.92 21.89
CA ALA A 596 27.68 12.96 20.97
C ALA A 596 27.58 13.54 19.56
N THR A 597 28.72 13.89 18.96
CA THR A 597 28.82 14.11 17.51
C THR A 597 28.36 12.87 16.75
N GLU A 598 27.96 13.02 15.48
CA GLU A 598 27.27 11.98 14.67
C GLU A 598 27.99 10.62 14.55
N THR A 599 29.28 10.55 14.89
CA THR A 599 30.14 9.36 14.89
C THR A 599 30.42 8.78 16.28
N GLY A 600 29.91 9.39 17.36
CA GLY A 600 30.13 8.99 18.74
C GLY A 600 29.11 7.95 19.25
N PRO A 601 29.44 7.19 20.32
CA PRO A 601 28.50 6.27 20.94
C PRO A 601 27.36 7.02 21.65
N LEU A 602 26.11 6.60 21.43
CA LEU A 602 24.95 7.15 22.12
C LEU A 602 25.04 6.93 23.66
N PRO A 603 24.58 7.89 24.48
CA PRO A 603 24.56 7.75 25.93
C PRO A 603 23.64 6.61 26.38
N ALA A 604 24.05 5.90 27.44
CA ALA A 604 23.25 4.85 28.08
C ALA A 604 21.99 5.42 28.77
N GLY A 605 21.04 4.57 29.13
CA GLY A 605 19.75 4.97 29.70
C GLY A 605 18.67 5.17 28.65
N GLU A 606 17.41 5.10 29.07
CA GLU A 606 16.20 5.25 28.25
C GLU A 606 15.93 6.70 27.78
N GLY A 607 16.62 7.67 28.38
CA GLY A 607 16.37 9.11 28.17
C GLY A 607 15.12 9.61 28.89
N LYS A 608 14.63 10.79 28.48
CA LYS A 608 13.40 11.39 29.04
C LYS A 608 12.16 10.98 28.23
N LYS A 609 10.99 11.05 28.87
CA LYS A 609 9.69 10.96 28.17
C LYS A 609 9.53 12.14 27.20
N VAL A 610 8.95 11.88 26.03
CA VAL A 610 8.71 12.89 24.98
C VAL A 610 7.23 13.27 24.96
N TYR A 611 6.94 14.57 24.96
CA TYR A 611 5.61 15.15 24.86
C TYR A 611 5.42 15.82 23.50
N ILE A 612 4.21 15.75 22.98
CA ILE A 612 3.84 16.30 21.67
C ILE A 612 3.57 17.81 21.83
N GLY A 613 4.24 18.62 21.02
CA GLY A 613 3.95 20.04 20.85
C GLY A 613 2.87 20.26 19.78
N ARG A 614 3.14 21.14 18.82
CA ARG A 614 2.27 21.40 17.67
C ARG A 614 2.29 20.21 16.71
N ILE A 615 1.22 20.08 15.93
CA ILE A 615 1.13 19.11 14.83
C ILE A 615 0.97 19.87 13.51
N LEU A 616 2.06 19.93 12.76
CA LEU A 616 2.16 20.56 11.45
C LEU A 616 1.82 19.53 10.35
N VAL A 617 1.28 19.98 9.24
CA VAL A 617 0.90 19.13 8.09
C VAL A 617 1.49 19.74 6.82
N THR A 618 2.03 18.90 5.92
CA THR A 618 2.72 19.34 4.69
C THR A 618 2.37 18.41 3.51
N GLY A 619 2.45 18.94 2.28
CA GLY A 619 2.21 18.18 1.04
C GLY A 619 0.74 17.97 0.65
N ASN A 620 -0.20 18.49 1.45
CA ASN A 620 -1.62 18.45 1.18
C ASN A 620 -2.09 19.59 0.25
N GLU A 621 -2.10 19.35 -1.07
CA GLU A 621 -2.53 20.37 -2.04
C GLU A 621 -4.05 20.62 -2.08
N ASN A 622 -4.88 19.58 -1.91
CA ASN A 622 -6.34 19.68 -2.04
C ASN A 622 -7.06 19.36 -0.72
N THR A 623 -6.43 18.60 0.17
CA THR A 623 -6.93 18.31 1.52
C THR A 623 -6.64 19.46 2.47
N LYS A 624 -7.59 19.81 3.32
CA LYS A 624 -7.42 20.82 4.36
C LYS A 624 -6.68 20.24 5.56
N SER A 625 -5.73 20.99 6.11
CA SER A 625 -4.86 20.53 7.20
C SER A 625 -5.65 20.11 8.45
N GLU A 626 -6.79 20.74 8.76
CA GLU A 626 -7.62 20.34 9.91
C GLU A 626 -8.43 19.06 9.65
N ALA A 627 -8.56 18.61 8.40
CA ALA A 627 -9.13 17.29 8.09
C ALA A 627 -8.09 16.18 8.32
N ILE A 628 -6.83 16.44 7.98
CA ILE A 628 -5.69 15.56 8.27
C ILE A 628 -5.44 15.49 9.78
N GLN A 629 -5.36 16.62 10.49
CA GLN A 629 -5.23 16.64 11.95
C GLN A 629 -6.37 15.87 12.66
N ARG A 630 -7.61 15.93 12.14
CA ARG A 630 -8.74 15.14 12.67
C ARG A 630 -8.68 13.64 12.33
N ALA A 631 -7.79 13.21 11.44
CA ALA A 631 -7.54 11.80 11.16
C ALA A 631 -6.52 11.16 12.13
N LEU A 632 -5.68 11.98 12.76
CA LEU A 632 -4.61 11.51 13.65
C LEU A 632 -5.18 10.96 14.98
N THR A 633 -4.45 10.00 15.53
CA THR A 633 -4.60 9.48 16.90
C THR A 633 -3.77 10.30 17.91
N LEU A 634 -2.80 11.07 17.38
CA LEU A 634 -1.90 11.99 18.09
C LEU A 634 -2.62 13.28 18.50
N ARG A 635 -2.14 13.92 19.58
CA ARG A 635 -2.61 15.23 20.07
C ARG A 635 -1.47 16.02 20.69
N SER A 636 -1.57 17.35 20.62
CA SER A 636 -0.79 18.26 21.48
C SER A 636 -0.90 17.87 22.95
N GLU A 637 0.16 18.07 23.71
CA GLU A 637 0.30 17.83 25.15
C GLU A 637 0.23 16.36 25.62
N GLU A 638 -0.12 15.41 24.75
CA GLU A 638 -0.01 13.98 25.06
C GLU A 638 1.45 13.46 24.98
N VAL A 639 1.74 12.37 25.69
CA VAL A 639 3.03 11.65 25.60
C VAL A 639 3.14 10.94 24.24
N LEU A 640 4.25 11.17 23.54
CA LEU A 640 4.55 10.58 22.24
C LEU A 640 4.82 9.07 22.36
N ARG A 641 4.10 8.27 21.57
CA ARG A 641 4.22 6.80 21.51
C ARG A 641 4.22 6.35 20.06
N ALA A 642 5.15 5.48 19.65
CA ALA A 642 5.23 4.99 18.27
C ALA A 642 3.93 4.32 17.78
N ARG A 643 3.23 3.60 18.67
CA ARG A 643 1.90 3.03 18.37
C ARG A 643 0.86 4.07 17.93
N ASP A 644 0.86 5.27 18.50
CA ASP A 644 -0.11 6.30 18.16
C ASP A 644 0.33 7.09 16.90
N ILE A 645 1.63 7.12 16.58
CA ILE A 645 2.14 7.53 15.25
C ILE A 645 1.65 6.55 14.18
N TYR A 646 2.00 5.27 14.32
CA TYR A 646 1.66 4.22 13.35
C TYR A 646 0.14 4.09 13.13
N THR A 647 -0.67 4.21 14.18
CA THR A 647 -2.14 4.25 14.05
C THR A 647 -2.62 5.49 13.28
N SER A 648 -1.93 6.63 13.41
CA SER A 648 -2.24 7.84 12.65
C SER A 648 -1.87 7.74 11.17
N GLU A 649 -0.73 7.11 10.86
CA GLU A 649 -0.32 6.79 9.49
C GLU A 649 -1.33 5.82 8.85
N GLN A 650 -1.70 4.74 9.54
CA GLN A 650 -2.76 3.83 9.11
C GLN A 650 -4.11 4.54 8.87
N ASN A 651 -4.52 5.46 9.76
CA ASN A 651 -5.76 6.24 9.59
C ASN A 651 -5.75 7.19 8.38
N LEU A 652 -4.57 7.56 7.88
CA LEU A 652 -4.39 8.40 6.71
C LEU A 652 -4.30 7.56 5.43
N TYR A 653 -3.50 6.49 5.41
CA TYR A 653 -3.49 5.53 4.30
C TYR A 653 -4.89 4.93 4.06
N ALA A 654 -5.60 4.52 5.12
CA ALA A 654 -6.97 3.98 5.04
C ALA A 654 -8.07 5.04 4.74
N SER A 655 -7.70 6.25 4.33
CA SER A 655 -8.61 7.19 3.66
C SER A 655 -8.61 7.06 2.14
N ASP A 656 -7.63 6.34 1.59
CA ASP A 656 -7.29 6.20 0.17
C ASP A 656 -6.92 7.53 -0.54
N VAL A 657 -6.79 8.65 0.19
CA VAL A 657 -6.46 9.98 -0.37
C VAL A 657 -4.94 10.18 -0.58
N PHE A 658 -4.08 9.40 0.08
CA PHE A 658 -2.63 9.60 0.08
C PHE A 658 -1.87 8.37 -0.40
N SER A 659 -0.92 8.56 -1.34
CA SER A 659 0.03 7.54 -1.79
C SER A 659 1.12 7.29 -0.75
N ARG A 660 1.54 8.35 -0.04
CA ARG A 660 2.58 8.33 1.00
C ARG A 660 2.16 9.17 2.19
N VAL A 661 2.49 8.69 3.39
CA VAL A 661 2.34 9.36 4.68
C VAL A 661 3.60 9.07 5.50
N GLU A 662 4.20 10.11 6.07
CA GLU A 662 5.44 10.02 6.87
C GLU A 662 5.39 11.03 8.02
N ILE A 663 5.27 10.56 9.27
CA ILE A 663 5.20 11.44 10.44
C ILE A 663 6.56 11.56 11.12
N LYS A 664 7.17 12.74 11.03
CA LYS A 664 8.45 13.08 11.67
C LYS A 664 8.23 13.84 12.98
N ARG A 665 9.29 13.88 13.80
CA ARG A 665 9.39 14.69 15.02
C ARG A 665 10.47 15.75 14.86
N GLN A 666 10.23 16.93 15.40
CA GLN A 666 11.20 18.03 15.48
C GLN A 666 11.33 18.46 16.96
N PRO A 667 12.52 18.35 17.59
CA PRO A 667 12.71 18.83 18.96
C PRO A 667 12.54 20.36 19.05
N VAL A 668 11.81 20.84 20.07
CA VAL A 668 11.54 22.28 20.27
C VAL A 668 11.98 22.78 21.65
N GLY A 669 11.99 21.92 22.67
CA GLY A 669 12.49 22.29 24.00
C GLY A 669 12.45 21.16 25.02
N GLU A 670 12.56 21.51 26.29
CA GLU A 670 12.34 20.59 27.42
C GLU A 670 11.27 21.15 28.36
N THR A 671 10.52 20.25 29.00
CA THR A 671 9.56 20.57 30.06
C THR A 671 10.15 20.15 31.41
N LYS A 672 9.45 20.42 32.52
CA LYS A 672 9.88 19.92 33.85
C LYS A 672 9.94 18.40 33.91
N ASP A 673 9.05 17.73 33.17
CA ASP A 673 8.79 16.28 33.27
C ASP A 673 9.25 15.49 32.03
N GLY A 674 9.84 16.14 31.02
CA GLY A 674 10.26 15.49 29.78
C GLY A 674 10.87 16.41 28.72
N ARG A 675 10.86 15.97 27.46
CA ARG A 675 11.26 16.70 26.26
C ARG A 675 10.02 17.10 25.44
N LEU A 676 10.04 18.25 24.77
CA LEU A 676 8.94 18.72 23.91
C LEU A 676 9.35 18.64 22.43
N ALA A 677 8.52 18.00 21.61
CA ALA A 677 8.75 17.87 20.18
C ALA A 677 7.46 18.13 19.37
N ASP A 678 7.55 19.00 18.37
CA ASP A 678 6.52 19.17 17.35
C ASP A 678 6.52 17.95 16.43
N LEU A 679 5.37 17.65 15.82
CA LEU A 679 5.22 16.57 14.84
C LEU A 679 4.91 17.15 13.46
N ILE A 680 5.63 16.68 12.44
CA ILE A 680 5.47 17.07 11.05
C ILE A 680 4.85 15.90 10.29
N VAL A 681 3.60 16.04 9.87
CA VAL A 681 2.85 15.04 9.10
C VAL A 681 3.00 15.38 7.61
N ASN A 682 3.94 14.71 6.95
CA ASN A 682 4.09 14.84 5.50
C ASN A 682 3.14 13.85 4.81
N VAL A 683 2.38 14.34 3.83
CA VAL A 683 1.53 13.51 2.97
C VAL A 683 1.80 13.77 1.50
N GLU A 684 1.52 12.79 0.66
CA GLU A 684 1.55 12.88 -0.79
C GLU A 684 0.16 12.50 -1.29
N GLU A 685 -0.55 13.42 -1.95
CA GLU A 685 -1.92 13.17 -2.41
C GLU A 685 -1.95 12.36 -3.70
N GLN A 686 -2.78 11.31 -3.73
CA GLN A 686 -3.02 10.53 -4.95
C GLN A 686 -4.33 10.93 -5.63
N ALA A 687 -4.60 10.34 -6.79
CA ALA A 687 -5.80 10.61 -7.59
C ALA A 687 -7.08 10.35 -6.78
N SER A 688 -7.72 11.42 -6.31
CA SER A 688 -8.89 11.37 -5.41
C SER A 688 -10.19 10.87 -6.05
N ARG A 689 -10.12 10.31 -7.27
CA ARG A 689 -11.26 9.81 -8.06
C ARG A 689 -10.99 8.37 -8.49
N ILE A 690 -11.83 7.45 -8.02
CA ILE A 690 -11.81 6.04 -8.41
C ILE A 690 -12.95 5.78 -9.39
N LEU A 691 -12.64 5.08 -10.48
CA LEU A 691 -13.61 4.42 -11.36
C LEU A 691 -13.43 2.92 -11.18
N SER A 692 -14.46 2.24 -10.70
CA SER A 692 -14.51 0.77 -10.63
C SER A 692 -15.60 0.25 -11.56
N TYR A 693 -15.31 -0.82 -12.28
CA TYR A 693 -16.25 -1.46 -13.19
C TYR A 693 -15.98 -2.96 -13.20
N GLY A 694 -17.03 -3.77 -13.22
CA GLY A 694 -16.90 -5.22 -13.13
C GLY A 694 -18.12 -5.96 -13.66
N GLY A 695 -17.92 -7.24 -13.98
CA GLY A 695 -18.91 -8.10 -14.64
C GLY A 695 -19.00 -9.48 -14.01
N GLY A 696 -20.19 -10.08 -14.01
CA GLY A 696 -20.44 -11.39 -13.44
C GLY A 696 -21.71 -12.06 -13.99
N TYR A 697 -21.80 -13.38 -13.91
CA TYR A 697 -22.92 -14.17 -14.41
C TYR A 697 -23.47 -15.11 -13.35
N SER A 698 -24.79 -15.30 -13.33
CA SER A 698 -25.45 -16.27 -12.46
C SER A 698 -26.74 -16.80 -13.11
N THR A 699 -27.19 -17.98 -12.68
CA THR A 699 -28.50 -18.52 -13.12
C THR A 699 -29.70 -17.66 -12.66
N ASP A 700 -29.56 -16.97 -11.52
CA ASP A 700 -30.62 -16.20 -10.86
C ASP A 700 -30.72 -14.74 -11.33
N VAL A 701 -29.63 -13.97 -11.42
CA VAL A 701 -29.68 -12.59 -11.97
C VAL A 701 -29.21 -12.47 -13.43
N GLY A 702 -28.75 -13.56 -14.05
CA GLY A 702 -28.28 -13.60 -15.43
C GLY A 702 -26.90 -12.93 -15.57
N ALA A 703 -26.61 -12.39 -16.76
CA ALA A 703 -25.49 -11.50 -16.95
C ALA A 703 -25.72 -10.18 -16.20
N SER A 704 -24.68 -9.68 -15.53
CA SER A 704 -24.69 -8.48 -14.71
C SER A 704 -23.38 -7.72 -14.83
N GLY A 705 -23.44 -6.40 -14.68
CA GLY A 705 -22.28 -5.52 -14.57
C GLY A 705 -22.58 -4.28 -13.74
N PHE A 706 -21.53 -3.57 -13.35
CA PHE A 706 -21.64 -2.30 -12.62
C PHE A 706 -20.57 -1.30 -13.06
N VAL A 707 -20.86 -0.03 -12.80
CA VAL A 707 -19.91 1.09 -12.84
C VAL A 707 -20.10 1.88 -11.54
N ASP A 708 -19.01 2.21 -10.86
CA ASP A 708 -18.98 3.01 -9.64
C ASP A 708 -17.94 4.11 -9.80
N ILE A 709 -18.37 5.36 -9.64
CA ILE A 709 -17.51 6.55 -9.68
C ILE A 709 -17.51 7.16 -8.28
N ARG A 710 -16.34 7.20 -7.64
CA ARG A 710 -16.17 7.65 -6.27
C ARG A 710 -15.15 8.78 -6.17
N HIS A 711 -15.51 9.84 -5.45
CA HIS A 711 -14.58 10.88 -5.04
C HIS A 711 -14.23 10.69 -3.56
N LEU A 712 -12.95 10.54 -3.23
CA LEU A 712 -12.48 10.19 -1.89
C LEU A 712 -12.29 11.41 -0.96
N ASN A 713 -12.07 12.58 -1.55
CA ASN A 713 -11.72 13.81 -0.83
C ASN A 713 -12.65 14.99 -1.17
N LEU A 714 -13.96 14.80 -1.07
CA LEU A 714 -14.93 15.87 -1.31
C LEU A 714 -14.65 17.08 -0.41
N PHE A 715 -14.62 18.26 -1.03
CA PHE A 715 -14.37 19.57 -0.40
C PHE A 715 -13.04 19.66 0.39
N GLY A 716 -12.08 18.76 0.12
CA GLY A 716 -10.80 18.68 0.85
C GLY A 716 -10.94 18.18 2.29
N ARG A 717 -12.01 17.44 2.62
CA ARG A 717 -12.36 17.07 4.01
C ARG A 717 -12.18 15.60 4.38
N LEU A 718 -11.55 14.79 3.50
CA LEU A 718 -11.55 13.32 3.63
C LEU A 718 -12.98 12.74 3.72
N TRP A 719 -13.94 13.40 3.05
CA TRP A 719 -15.31 12.95 2.89
C TRP A 719 -15.45 12.25 1.55
N GLN A 720 -16.06 11.07 1.54
CA GLN A 720 -16.26 10.32 0.30
C GLN A 720 -17.66 10.57 -0.27
N GLY A 721 -17.83 10.46 -1.58
CA GLY A 721 -19.13 10.33 -2.22
C GLY A 721 -19.06 9.50 -3.49
N GLY A 722 -20.06 8.66 -3.71
CA GLY A 722 -20.13 7.69 -4.79
C GLY A 722 -21.39 7.83 -5.65
N ALA A 723 -21.25 7.48 -6.92
CA ALA A 723 -22.34 7.28 -7.85
C ALA A 723 -22.18 5.90 -8.51
N ARG A 724 -23.03 4.95 -8.12
CA ARG A 724 -22.96 3.55 -8.55
C ARG A 724 -24.18 3.17 -9.38
N ILE A 725 -23.94 2.67 -10.58
CA ILE A 725 -24.95 2.07 -11.45
C ILE A 725 -24.66 0.57 -11.55
N ARG A 726 -25.68 -0.27 -11.36
CA ARG A 726 -25.61 -1.71 -11.62
C ARG A 726 -26.76 -2.11 -12.54
N VAL A 727 -26.44 -2.88 -13.57
CA VAL A 727 -27.39 -3.38 -14.57
C VAL A 727 -27.23 -4.88 -14.68
N SER A 728 -28.34 -5.62 -14.66
CA SER A 728 -28.42 -7.00 -15.11
C SER A 728 -29.57 -7.17 -16.09
N GLN A 729 -29.73 -8.37 -16.62
CA GLN A 729 -30.92 -8.76 -17.40
C GLN A 729 -32.27 -8.59 -16.65
N ARG A 730 -32.23 -8.36 -15.32
CA ARG A 730 -33.35 -8.57 -14.40
C ARG A 730 -33.55 -7.41 -13.42
N GLN A 731 -32.49 -6.67 -13.10
CA GLN A 731 -32.49 -5.57 -12.14
C GLN A 731 -31.68 -4.38 -12.66
N GLN A 732 -32.16 -3.18 -12.39
CA GLN A 732 -31.50 -1.91 -12.68
C GLN A 732 -31.42 -1.11 -11.37
N LEU A 733 -30.22 -0.66 -11.00
CA LEU A 733 -29.94 0.04 -9.75
C LEU A 733 -29.13 1.29 -10.05
N ALA A 734 -29.58 2.43 -9.56
CA ALA A 734 -28.82 3.67 -9.45
C ALA A 734 -28.74 4.06 -7.97
N GLN A 735 -27.54 4.31 -7.48
CA GLN A 735 -27.24 4.67 -6.09
C GLN A 735 -26.34 5.90 -6.07
N LEU A 736 -26.70 6.86 -5.22
CA LEU A 736 -25.83 7.95 -4.80
C LEU A 736 -25.54 7.78 -3.30
N ASP A 737 -24.28 7.85 -2.90
CA ASP A 737 -23.88 7.81 -1.49
C ASP A 737 -22.92 8.94 -1.12
N TYR A 738 -23.01 9.35 0.15
CA TYR A 738 -22.13 10.32 0.80
C TYR A 738 -21.70 9.72 2.15
N PHE A 739 -20.41 9.78 2.43
CA PHE A 739 -19.80 9.16 3.60
C PHE A 739 -18.84 10.13 4.29
N ASN A 740 -19.19 10.52 5.51
CA ASN A 740 -18.30 11.23 6.42
C ASN A 740 -17.74 10.24 7.45
N PRO A 741 -16.46 9.82 7.34
CA PRO A 741 -15.86 8.87 8.29
C PRO A 741 -15.76 9.40 9.72
N ARG A 742 -15.90 10.71 9.94
CA ARG A 742 -15.61 11.39 11.21
C ARG A 742 -16.74 12.36 11.59
N PHE A 743 -17.96 11.84 11.66
CA PHE A 743 -19.17 12.64 11.92
C PHE A 743 -19.37 13.00 13.39
N ILE A 744 -19.37 12.02 14.29
CA ILE A 744 -19.54 12.20 15.75
C ILE A 744 -18.38 11.50 16.47
N ARG A 745 -17.92 12.01 17.62
CA ARG A 745 -16.88 11.34 18.43
C ARG A 745 -17.46 10.14 19.18
N ASP A 746 -16.72 9.03 19.21
CA ASP A 746 -17.02 7.85 20.02
C ASP A 746 -15.90 7.61 21.04
N GLY A 747 -16.08 8.14 22.25
CA GLY A 747 -15.01 8.21 23.25
C GLY A 747 -13.87 9.15 22.83
N GLU A 748 -12.68 8.91 23.36
CA GLU A 748 -11.56 9.85 23.20
C GLU A 748 -10.91 9.79 21.81
N LYS A 749 -10.58 8.61 21.30
CA LYS A 749 -9.74 8.44 20.09
C LYS A 749 -10.43 7.72 18.92
N ARG A 750 -11.76 7.79 18.82
CA ARG A 750 -12.54 7.24 17.69
C ARG A 750 -13.68 8.17 17.26
N PHE A 751 -14.24 7.89 16.10
CA PHE A 751 -15.44 8.53 15.58
C PHE A 751 -16.46 7.48 15.12
N ALA A 752 -17.74 7.81 15.27
CA ALA A 752 -18.83 7.19 14.56
C ALA A 752 -18.98 7.88 13.18
N PRO A 753 -19.00 7.14 12.06
CA PRO A 753 -19.19 7.71 10.74
C PRO A 753 -20.67 8.06 10.49
N LEU A 754 -20.94 8.78 9.40
CA LEU A 754 -22.28 8.94 8.83
C LEU A 754 -22.24 8.56 7.35
N THR A 755 -23.09 7.61 6.96
CA THR A 755 -23.42 7.30 5.57
C THR A 755 -24.83 7.82 5.28
N ILE A 756 -24.97 8.58 4.19
CA ILE A 756 -26.27 8.91 3.61
C ILE A 756 -26.33 8.24 2.24
N THR A 757 -27.42 7.54 1.93
CA THR A 757 -27.59 6.86 0.64
C THR A 757 -28.98 7.13 0.08
N ALA A 758 -29.01 7.49 -1.20
CA ALA A 758 -30.22 7.59 -2.01
C ALA A 758 -30.15 6.57 -3.15
N GLN A 759 -31.10 5.65 -3.18
CA GLN A 759 -31.11 4.51 -4.08
C GLN A 759 -32.44 4.45 -4.84
N TYR A 760 -32.36 4.30 -6.16
CA TYR A 760 -33.47 3.91 -7.02
C TYR A 760 -33.19 2.53 -7.62
N GLN A 761 -34.08 1.58 -7.36
CA GLN A 761 -34.05 0.23 -7.96
C GLN A 761 -35.31 0.02 -8.79
N ARG A 762 -35.13 -0.39 -10.05
CA ARG A 762 -36.18 -0.91 -10.94
C ARG A 762 -35.97 -2.40 -11.13
N ASP A 763 -36.99 -3.18 -10.79
CA ASP A 763 -36.92 -4.63 -10.77
C ASP A 763 -37.99 -5.25 -11.67
N SER A 764 -37.59 -6.08 -12.64
CA SER A 764 -38.51 -6.79 -13.55
C SER A 764 -38.81 -8.23 -13.11
N THR A 765 -38.29 -8.65 -11.94
CA THR A 765 -38.58 -9.97 -11.36
C THR A 765 -39.96 -10.08 -10.71
N VAL A 766 -40.80 -9.03 -10.73
CA VAL A 766 -42.18 -9.07 -10.22
C VAL A 766 -43.02 -10.19 -10.82
N THR A 767 -42.79 -10.52 -12.10
CA THR A 767 -43.40 -11.67 -12.78
C THR A 767 -43.03 -13.03 -12.18
N ARG A 768 -42.01 -13.10 -11.33
CA ARG A 768 -41.22 -14.32 -11.01
C ARG A 768 -41.31 -14.78 -9.58
N PHE A 769 -41.60 -13.87 -8.65
CA PHE A 769 -42.30 -14.21 -7.41
C PHE A 769 -43.53 -15.10 -7.68
N PHE A 770 -44.05 -15.08 -8.93
CA PHE A 770 -45.25 -15.78 -9.35
C PHE A 770 -45.11 -16.67 -10.59
N ARG A 771 -43.89 -17.05 -11.00
CA ARG A 771 -43.76 -18.08 -12.05
C ARG A 771 -44.23 -19.43 -11.51
N SER A 772 -45.14 -20.07 -12.24
CA SER A 772 -45.38 -21.50 -12.06
C SER A 772 -44.12 -22.25 -12.54
N ALA A 773 -43.76 -23.34 -11.86
CA ALA A 773 -42.56 -24.10 -12.22
C ALA A 773 -42.81 -25.09 -13.40
N PHE A 774 -43.68 -24.71 -14.33
CA PHE A 774 -44.01 -25.42 -15.58
C PHE A 774 -43.29 -24.81 -16.81
N ASP A 775 -42.23 -24.02 -16.62
CA ASP A 775 -41.58 -23.22 -17.66
C ASP A 775 -40.40 -23.94 -18.37
N ARG A 776 -40.62 -25.21 -18.75
CA ARG A 776 -39.79 -25.98 -19.71
C ARG A 776 -40.63 -26.82 -20.70
N GLY A 777 -41.89 -26.45 -20.91
CA GLY A 777 -42.82 -27.24 -21.73
C GLY A 777 -44.20 -26.61 -21.95
N THR A 778 -44.27 -25.30 -22.18
CA THR A 778 -45.51 -24.51 -22.43
C THR A 778 -46.53 -24.41 -21.27
N PHE A 779 -47.43 -23.42 -21.38
CA PHE A 779 -48.57 -23.12 -20.50
C PHE A 779 -48.29 -22.53 -19.08
N GLY A 780 -47.07 -22.07 -18.80
CA GLY A 780 -46.73 -21.25 -17.63
C GLY A 780 -47.12 -19.76 -17.72
N ILE A 781 -48.24 -19.41 -18.36
CA ILE A 781 -48.59 -18.02 -18.70
C ILE A 781 -49.14 -17.27 -17.47
N VAL A 782 -48.25 -16.60 -16.71
CA VAL A 782 -48.61 -15.70 -15.59
C VAL A 782 -49.12 -14.32 -16.06
N GLN A 783 -48.98 -14.03 -17.35
CA GLN A 783 -49.08 -12.70 -17.92
C GLN A 783 -49.69 -12.75 -19.32
N ARG A 784 -50.72 -11.92 -19.60
CA ARG A 784 -51.30 -11.76 -20.93
C ARG A 784 -50.30 -11.07 -21.85
N LEU A 785 -50.07 -11.64 -23.03
CA LEU A 785 -49.16 -11.13 -24.06
C LEU A 785 -49.88 -11.07 -25.42
N ASP A 786 -49.44 -10.18 -26.31
CA ASP A 786 -49.81 -10.21 -27.74
C ASP A 786 -49.05 -11.31 -28.52
N GLU A 787 -49.31 -11.40 -29.82
CA GLU A 787 -48.67 -12.35 -30.75
C GLU A 787 -47.14 -12.13 -30.88
N ASN A 788 -46.65 -10.92 -30.59
CA ASN A 788 -45.24 -10.55 -30.61
C ASN A 788 -44.54 -10.85 -29.27
N GLY A 789 -45.29 -11.05 -28.19
CA GLY A 789 -44.79 -11.23 -26.81
C GLY A 789 -44.80 -9.95 -25.95
N ASN A 790 -45.48 -8.89 -26.38
CA ASN A 790 -45.66 -7.63 -25.63
C ASN A 790 -46.76 -7.78 -24.56
N PRO A 791 -46.57 -7.25 -23.34
CA PRO A 791 -47.59 -7.29 -22.29
C PRO A 791 -48.88 -6.51 -22.59
N ILE A 792 -50.02 -7.20 -22.60
CA ILE A 792 -51.34 -6.59 -22.78
C ILE A 792 -52.23 -6.73 -21.54
N ASP A 793 -53.24 -5.88 -21.40
CA ASP A 793 -54.24 -5.99 -20.33
C ASP A 793 -55.35 -7.02 -20.66
N GLU A 794 -56.50 -6.95 -19.96
CA GLU A 794 -57.65 -7.83 -20.21
C GLU A 794 -58.50 -7.43 -21.43
N PHE A 795 -58.28 -6.23 -21.98
CA PHE A 795 -58.97 -5.70 -23.17
C PHE A 795 -58.10 -5.79 -24.43
N GLY A 796 -56.81 -6.09 -24.28
CA GLY A 796 -55.85 -6.24 -25.38
C GLY A 796 -54.98 -5.01 -25.65
N ALA A 797 -55.00 -4.00 -24.76
CA ALA A 797 -54.15 -2.82 -24.88
C ALA A 797 -52.74 -3.10 -24.32
N ASP A 798 -51.69 -2.63 -25.00
CA ASP A 798 -50.31 -2.69 -24.49
C ASP A 798 -50.18 -1.88 -23.19
N VAL A 799 -49.66 -2.53 -22.15
CA VAL A 799 -49.35 -1.92 -20.86
C VAL A 799 -47.86 -1.99 -20.52
N GLY A 800 -47.03 -2.62 -21.33
CA GLY A 800 -45.60 -2.80 -21.10
C GLY A 800 -45.24 -3.67 -19.88
N SER A 801 -43.94 -3.86 -19.65
CA SER A 801 -43.46 -4.83 -18.65
C SER A 801 -43.72 -4.42 -17.19
N PRO A 802 -44.36 -5.28 -16.37
CA PRO A 802 -44.58 -5.03 -14.95
C PRO A 802 -43.26 -4.95 -14.18
N THR A 803 -43.16 -3.95 -13.30
CA THR A 803 -41.93 -3.67 -12.53
C THR A 803 -42.23 -3.18 -11.12
N LEU A 804 -41.33 -3.49 -10.20
CA LEU A 804 -41.27 -2.94 -8.84
C LEU A 804 -40.21 -1.86 -8.86
N ASN A 805 -40.63 -0.62 -8.62
CA ASN A 805 -39.76 0.53 -8.50
C ASN A 805 -39.69 0.92 -7.02
N ARG A 806 -38.47 0.89 -6.46
CA ARG A 806 -38.15 1.18 -5.06
C ARG A 806 -37.28 2.44 -5.03
N LEU A 807 -37.79 3.51 -4.42
CA LEU A 807 -36.97 4.63 -3.95
C LEU A 807 -36.66 4.40 -2.47
N LEU A 808 -35.38 4.33 -2.13
CA LEU A 808 -34.86 4.09 -0.78
C LEU A 808 -33.94 5.25 -0.38
N LEU A 809 -34.22 5.85 0.77
CA LEU A 809 -33.39 6.86 1.42
C LEU A 809 -32.96 6.35 2.79
N THR A 810 -31.67 6.37 3.08
CA THR A 810 -31.14 5.95 4.38
C THR A 810 -30.13 6.94 4.95
N ALA A 811 -30.15 7.09 6.28
CA ALA A 811 -29.08 7.70 7.05
C ALA A 811 -28.59 6.67 8.08
N GLU A 812 -27.31 6.32 8.05
CA GLU A 812 -26.72 5.26 8.86
C GLU A 812 -25.48 5.75 9.60
N THR A 813 -25.35 5.36 10.86
CA THR A 813 -24.14 5.52 11.67
C THR A 813 -23.78 4.19 12.33
N ASN A 814 -22.54 4.01 12.76
CA ASN A 814 -22.13 2.78 13.42
C ASN A 814 -21.16 3.01 14.58
N ARG A 815 -21.07 2.01 15.46
CA ARG A 815 -20.24 2.02 16.66
C ARG A 815 -19.48 0.70 16.82
N THR A 816 -18.15 0.79 16.96
CA THR A 816 -17.29 -0.39 17.15
C THR A 816 -17.23 -0.78 18.63
N ILE A 817 -18.02 -1.78 19.01
CA ILE A 817 -18.10 -2.34 20.36
C ILE A 817 -16.79 -3.05 20.75
N SER A 818 -16.20 -3.83 19.84
CA SER A 818 -14.95 -4.55 20.10
C SER A 818 -14.09 -4.69 18.85
N LEU A 819 -12.84 -4.22 18.92
CA LEU A 819 -11.85 -4.40 17.86
C LEU A 819 -11.38 -5.86 17.77
N ARG A 820 -11.21 -6.54 18.91
CA ARG A 820 -10.69 -7.92 18.96
C ARG A 820 -11.57 -8.92 18.19
N ASN A 821 -12.89 -8.80 18.34
CA ASN A 821 -13.87 -9.68 17.71
C ASN A 821 -14.66 -8.97 16.59
N ARG A 822 -14.13 -7.84 16.09
CA ARG A 822 -14.71 -6.96 15.06
C ARG A 822 -16.23 -6.80 15.21
N SER A 823 -16.64 -6.49 16.44
CA SER A 823 -18.05 -6.36 16.82
C SER A 823 -18.50 -4.92 16.62
N ILE A 824 -19.45 -4.70 15.72
CA ILE A 824 -19.93 -3.38 15.29
C ILE A 824 -21.47 -3.37 15.38
N LEU A 825 -22.03 -2.27 15.87
CA LEU A 825 -23.47 -2.02 15.87
C LEU A 825 -23.78 -0.83 14.97
N PHE A 826 -24.58 -1.09 13.94
CA PHE A 826 -25.07 -0.09 12.99
C PHE A 826 -26.47 0.36 13.40
N PHE A 827 -26.74 1.65 13.30
CA PHE A 827 -28.05 2.27 13.50
C PHE A 827 -28.44 3.02 12.23
N ARG A 828 -29.61 2.69 11.68
CA ARG A 828 -30.09 3.19 10.39
C ARG A 828 -31.49 3.79 10.55
N TYR A 829 -31.70 5.00 10.05
CA TYR A 829 -33.03 5.46 9.66
C TYR A 829 -33.26 5.10 8.19
N ARG A 830 -34.43 4.53 7.88
CA ARG A 830 -34.85 4.13 6.53
C ARG A 830 -36.19 4.74 6.18
N PHE A 831 -36.27 5.36 5.01
CA PHE A 831 -37.51 5.71 4.32
C PHE A 831 -37.52 5.02 2.94
N GLU A 832 -38.63 4.41 2.58
CA GLU A 832 -38.78 3.66 1.32
C GLU A 832 -40.18 3.88 0.73
N ASP A 833 -40.28 4.25 -0.55
CA ASP A 833 -41.54 4.31 -1.31
C ASP A 833 -41.41 3.29 -2.46
N VAL A 834 -42.16 2.19 -2.34
CA VAL A 834 -42.21 1.08 -3.30
C VAL A 834 -43.50 1.17 -4.09
N ARG A 835 -43.41 1.03 -5.41
CA ARG A 835 -44.56 1.04 -6.32
C ARG A 835 -44.47 -0.08 -7.33
N LEU A 836 -45.61 -0.73 -7.56
CA LEU A 836 -45.79 -1.69 -8.65
C LEU A 836 -46.40 -0.98 -9.85
N PHE A 837 -45.75 -1.12 -11.00
CA PHE A 837 -46.19 -0.57 -12.28
C PHE A 837 -46.57 -1.69 -13.24
N ASN A 838 -47.50 -1.39 -14.16
CA ASN A 838 -47.87 -2.20 -15.34
C ASN A 838 -48.36 -3.64 -15.02
N ILE A 839 -48.86 -3.85 -13.80
CA ILE A 839 -49.36 -5.14 -13.29
C ILE A 839 -50.67 -5.60 -13.94
N GLN A 840 -51.32 -4.78 -14.76
CA GLN A 840 -52.58 -5.06 -15.46
C GLN A 840 -52.49 -6.32 -16.34
N SER A 841 -51.32 -6.60 -16.90
CA SER A 841 -51.07 -7.79 -17.71
C SER A 841 -50.98 -9.08 -16.90
N LEU A 842 -50.78 -9.02 -15.58
CA LEU A 842 -50.61 -10.19 -14.74
C LEU A 842 -51.97 -10.84 -14.40
N LEU A 843 -52.06 -12.17 -14.52
CA LEU A 843 -53.28 -12.93 -14.14
C LEU A 843 -53.58 -12.91 -12.63
N ILE A 844 -52.64 -12.38 -11.86
CA ILE A 844 -52.58 -12.34 -10.40
C ILE A 844 -52.69 -10.90 -9.85
N ARG A 845 -53.04 -9.92 -10.69
CA ARG A 845 -53.03 -8.49 -10.33
C ARG A 845 -53.77 -8.21 -9.01
N ASP A 846 -54.83 -8.95 -8.73
CA ASP A 846 -55.67 -8.80 -7.53
C ASP A 846 -54.91 -9.15 -6.23
N LEU A 847 -53.89 -10.02 -6.30
CA LEU A 847 -52.96 -10.32 -5.19
C LEU A 847 -51.88 -9.23 -5.01
N LEU A 848 -51.74 -8.31 -5.98
CA LEU A 848 -50.72 -7.27 -6.04
C LEU A 848 -51.25 -5.85 -5.88
N VAL A 849 -52.51 -5.58 -6.23
CA VAL A 849 -53.18 -4.29 -5.96
C VAL A 849 -53.06 -3.87 -4.49
N PRO A 850 -53.22 -4.76 -3.48
CA PRO A 850 -52.96 -4.46 -2.06
C PRO A 850 -51.55 -3.94 -1.73
N ASP A 851 -50.53 -4.38 -2.49
CA ASP A 851 -49.12 -4.02 -2.31
C ASP A 851 -48.64 -3.04 -3.41
N SER A 852 -49.56 -2.48 -4.22
CA SER A 852 -49.25 -1.62 -5.37
C SER A 852 -48.53 -0.31 -5.02
N ARG A 853 -48.76 0.19 -3.80
CA ARG A 853 -48.00 1.30 -3.21
C ARG A 853 -47.76 1.05 -1.73
N ILE A 854 -46.52 0.75 -1.38
CA ILE A 854 -46.08 0.47 -0.01
C ILE A 854 -45.04 1.50 0.38
N ARG A 855 -45.20 2.11 1.55
CA ARG A 855 -44.27 3.08 2.10
C ARG A 855 -43.84 2.69 3.50
N ILE A 856 -42.54 2.55 3.69
CA ILE A 856 -41.89 2.08 4.90
C ILE A 856 -41.09 3.25 5.47
N SER A 857 -41.16 3.48 6.77
CA SER A 857 -40.46 4.58 7.44
C SER A 857 -40.17 4.18 8.87
N GLY A 858 -38.91 4.23 9.30
CA GLY A 858 -38.53 3.80 10.64
C GLY A 858 -37.05 3.48 10.81
N PHE A 859 -36.76 2.65 11.81
CA PHE A 859 -35.40 2.44 12.30
C PHE A 859 -34.98 0.97 12.15
N GLY A 860 -33.71 0.79 11.80
CA GLY A 860 -33.00 -0.48 11.78
C GLY A 860 -31.80 -0.45 12.73
N ALA A 861 -31.54 -1.58 13.39
CA ALA A 861 -30.31 -1.83 14.14
C ALA A 861 -29.69 -3.14 13.67
N THR A 862 -28.43 -3.12 13.26
CA THR A 862 -27.71 -4.32 12.80
C THR A 862 -26.47 -4.54 13.64
N PHE A 863 -26.45 -5.64 14.39
CA PHE A 863 -25.24 -6.13 15.05
C PHE A 863 -24.46 -7.03 14.10
N VAL A 864 -23.15 -6.78 14.00
CA VAL A 864 -22.19 -7.60 13.25
C VAL A 864 -21.08 -8.02 14.20
N ARG A 865 -20.65 -9.28 14.14
CA ARG A 865 -19.43 -9.80 14.76
C ARG A 865 -18.69 -10.62 13.72
N ASP A 866 -17.42 -10.30 13.48
CA ASP A 866 -16.59 -11.02 12.53
C ASP A 866 -15.28 -11.52 13.13
N THR A 867 -15.15 -12.82 13.23
CA THR A 867 -13.96 -13.54 13.69
C THR A 867 -13.42 -14.50 12.63
N ARG A 868 -13.88 -14.37 11.37
CA ARG A 868 -13.44 -15.23 10.26
C ARG A 868 -11.94 -15.10 10.03
N GLN A 869 -11.28 -16.25 9.98
CA GLN A 869 -9.85 -16.36 9.74
C GLN A 869 -9.57 -17.34 8.61
N ASP A 870 -8.50 -17.08 7.87
CA ASP A 870 -7.79 -18.12 7.15
C ASP A 870 -6.60 -18.61 7.98
N CYS A 871 -6.68 -19.85 8.42
CA CYS A 871 -5.65 -20.63 9.12
C CYS A 871 -4.92 -21.62 8.20
N SER A 872 -5.17 -21.59 6.89
CA SER A 872 -4.45 -22.38 5.88
C SER A 872 -3.15 -21.72 5.41
N ILE A 873 -2.92 -20.47 5.83
CA ILE A 873 -1.69 -19.70 5.59
C ILE A 873 -0.50 -20.44 6.20
N LYS A 874 0.22 -21.18 5.37
CA LYS A 874 1.61 -21.54 5.66
C LYS A 874 2.43 -20.25 5.64
N TYR A 875 3.08 -19.93 6.75
CA TYR A 875 4.20 -18.98 6.70
C TYR A 875 5.32 -19.63 5.88
N SER A 876 5.89 -18.88 4.95
CA SER A 876 7.12 -19.31 4.28
C SER A 876 8.25 -19.42 5.30
N ILE A 877 9.26 -20.25 5.05
CA ILE A 877 10.47 -20.25 5.89
C ILE A 877 11.11 -18.85 5.94
N LEU A 878 11.02 -18.07 4.84
CA LEU A 878 11.42 -16.66 4.78
C LEU A 878 10.58 -15.75 5.69
N ASP A 879 9.27 -15.96 5.86
CA ASP A 879 8.47 -15.20 6.84
C ASP A 879 8.94 -15.48 8.26
N ILE A 880 9.16 -16.76 8.59
CA ILE A 880 9.61 -17.19 9.92
C ILE A 880 10.99 -16.60 10.20
N ILE A 881 11.89 -16.63 9.21
CA ILE A 881 13.22 -16.03 9.27
C ILE A 881 13.18 -14.50 9.22
N ALA A 882 12.22 -13.84 8.58
CA ALA A 882 12.12 -12.37 8.64
C ALA A 882 11.62 -11.88 10.00
N ARG A 883 10.75 -12.67 10.65
CA ARG A 883 10.08 -12.33 11.92
C ARG A 883 10.80 -12.89 13.16
N GLY A 884 11.68 -13.87 12.98
CA GLY A 884 12.32 -14.68 14.03
C GLY A 884 11.40 -15.75 14.65
N GLU A 885 10.08 -15.56 14.59
CA GLU A 885 9.06 -16.45 15.11
C GLU A 885 7.98 -16.67 14.03
N ALA A 886 7.41 -17.87 13.97
CA ALA A 886 6.20 -18.09 13.17
C ALA A 886 5.07 -17.22 13.75
N GLY A 887 4.41 -16.43 12.89
CA GLY A 887 3.28 -15.62 13.33
C GLY A 887 2.04 -16.46 13.64
N GLU A 888 0.97 -15.83 14.12
CA GLU A 888 -0.32 -16.52 14.28
C GLU A 888 -0.77 -17.07 12.92
N PRO A 889 -0.95 -18.39 12.73
CA PRO A 889 -1.26 -18.99 11.42
C PRO A 889 -2.62 -18.57 10.88
N CYS A 890 -3.45 -17.94 11.72
CA CYS A 890 -4.83 -17.54 11.44
C CYS A 890 -4.94 -16.02 11.24
N ARG A 891 -4.84 -15.52 10.00
CA ARG A 891 -5.11 -14.10 9.70
C ARG A 891 -6.58 -13.90 9.35
N TYR A 892 -7.13 -12.70 9.52
CA TYR A 892 -8.51 -12.41 9.12
C TYR A 892 -8.72 -12.62 7.60
N SER A 893 -9.76 -13.35 7.21
CA SER A 893 -10.13 -13.58 5.82
C SER A 893 -11.65 -13.58 5.66
N ALA A 894 -12.18 -12.62 4.90
CA ALA A 894 -13.60 -12.56 4.57
C ALA A 894 -13.97 -13.37 3.33
N GLY A 895 -13.03 -13.53 2.38
CA GLY A 895 -13.26 -14.17 1.07
C GLY A 895 -13.12 -15.69 1.10
N ASP A 896 -12.08 -16.21 1.76
CA ASP A 896 -11.84 -17.66 1.87
C ASP A 896 -11.55 -18.06 3.33
N PRO A 897 -12.56 -18.02 4.22
CA PRO A 897 -12.40 -18.37 5.63
C PRO A 897 -12.29 -19.89 5.83
N THR A 898 -11.35 -20.28 6.69
CA THR A 898 -11.09 -21.68 7.07
C THR A 898 -11.32 -21.93 8.58
N ASN A 899 -11.37 -20.87 9.40
CA ASN A 899 -11.74 -20.94 10.81
C ASN A 899 -12.56 -19.70 11.25
N GLY A 900 -13.08 -19.72 12.48
CA GLY A 900 -13.80 -18.61 13.09
C GLY A 900 -15.29 -18.55 12.73
N ASP A 901 -15.97 -17.48 13.14
CA ASP A 901 -17.39 -17.24 12.89
C ASP A 901 -17.73 -15.81 12.46
N TYR A 902 -18.81 -15.69 11.69
CA TYR A 902 -19.44 -14.44 11.29
C TYR A 902 -20.91 -14.44 11.70
N LEU A 903 -21.34 -13.43 12.45
CA LEU A 903 -22.72 -13.24 12.85
C LEU A 903 -23.20 -11.87 12.34
N THR A 904 -24.32 -11.87 11.62
CA THR A 904 -25.16 -10.68 11.46
C THR A 904 -26.50 -10.91 12.14
N ALA A 905 -27.02 -9.88 12.81
CA ALA A 905 -28.36 -9.85 13.37
C ALA A 905 -28.95 -8.45 13.17
N GLU A 906 -29.91 -8.33 12.25
CA GLU A 906 -30.59 -7.10 11.87
C GLU A 906 -32.03 -7.10 12.39
N TYR A 907 -32.45 -5.98 12.97
CA TYR A 907 -33.81 -5.74 13.43
C TYR A 907 -34.31 -4.42 12.86
N ASN A 908 -35.35 -4.48 12.02
CA ASN A 908 -36.05 -3.34 11.45
C ASN A 908 -37.44 -3.18 12.07
N VAL A 909 -37.85 -1.93 12.30
CA VAL A 909 -39.23 -1.57 12.62
C VAL A 909 -39.73 -0.47 11.68
N SER A 910 -40.90 -0.68 11.08
CA SER A 910 -41.64 0.34 10.33
C SER A 910 -42.71 0.95 11.23
N LEU A 911 -42.86 2.28 11.19
CA LEU A 911 -43.60 3.06 12.17
C LEU A 911 -44.56 4.03 11.45
N PRO A 912 -45.89 3.81 11.51
CA PRO A 912 -46.86 4.65 10.80
C PRO A 912 -46.79 6.15 11.13
N PHE A 913 -46.46 6.50 12.38
CA PHE A 913 -46.29 7.91 12.80
C PHE A 913 -45.08 8.61 12.16
N LEU A 914 -44.14 7.88 11.56
CA LEU A 914 -43.05 8.42 10.73
C LEU A 914 -43.45 8.48 9.24
N GLY A 915 -44.74 8.38 8.93
CA GLY A 915 -45.31 8.50 7.59
C GLY A 915 -45.38 7.20 6.78
N ALA A 916 -45.07 6.05 7.39
CA ALA A 916 -45.25 4.73 6.77
C ALA A 916 -46.75 4.39 6.60
N ASN A 917 -47.11 3.61 5.58
CA ASN A 917 -48.47 3.05 5.45
C ASN A 917 -48.62 1.65 6.04
N ILE A 918 -47.53 1.03 6.50
CA ILE A 918 -47.54 -0.25 7.19
C ILE A 918 -46.54 -0.28 8.36
N GLY A 919 -47.01 -0.73 9.52
CA GLY A 919 -46.23 -0.95 10.73
C GLY A 919 -45.96 -2.43 10.95
N PHE A 920 -44.67 -2.79 11.02
CA PHE A 920 -44.21 -4.16 11.20
C PHE A 920 -42.86 -4.20 11.92
N HIS A 921 -42.56 -5.34 12.55
CA HIS A 921 -41.23 -5.71 13.03
C HIS A 921 -40.66 -6.80 12.12
N LYS A 922 -39.39 -6.70 11.74
CA LYS A 922 -38.68 -7.70 10.93
C LYS A 922 -37.27 -7.91 11.47
N PHE A 923 -37.03 -9.09 12.02
CA PHE A 923 -35.73 -9.58 12.47
C PHE A 923 -35.14 -10.53 11.43
N GLN A 924 -33.84 -10.45 11.19
CA GLN A 924 -33.10 -11.37 10.33
C GLN A 924 -31.68 -11.58 10.84
N ALA A 925 -31.27 -12.82 11.03
CA ALA A 925 -29.92 -13.20 11.42
C ALA A 925 -29.29 -14.19 10.43
N SER A 926 -27.98 -14.09 10.24
CA SER A 926 -27.14 -15.09 9.56
C SER A 926 -25.95 -15.41 10.45
N TYR A 927 -25.79 -16.68 10.82
CA TYR A 927 -24.62 -17.17 11.56
C TYR A 927 -23.83 -18.15 10.69
N ASN A 928 -22.58 -17.83 10.40
CA ASN A 928 -21.67 -18.68 9.63
C ASN A 928 -20.55 -19.17 10.54
N LYS A 929 -20.20 -20.45 10.48
CA LYS A 929 -19.10 -21.07 11.23
C LYS A 929 -18.18 -21.85 10.28
N TYR A 930 -16.87 -21.67 10.44
CA TYR A 930 -15.84 -22.34 9.63
C TYR A 930 -14.90 -23.13 10.54
N TYR A 931 -14.47 -24.31 10.10
CA TYR A 931 -13.49 -25.15 10.80
C TYR A 931 -12.79 -26.14 9.85
N THR A 932 -11.46 -26.15 9.83
CA THR A 932 -10.65 -27.06 9.00
C THR A 932 -10.14 -28.27 9.78
N VAL A 933 -10.37 -29.46 9.24
CA VAL A 933 -9.85 -30.73 9.76
C VAL A 933 -8.64 -31.16 8.93
N ARG A 934 -7.43 -30.95 9.48
CA ARG A 934 -6.15 -31.28 8.79
C ARG A 934 -6.09 -32.75 8.35
N ALA A 935 -6.51 -33.67 9.23
CA ALA A 935 -6.56 -35.11 8.98
C ALA A 935 -7.41 -35.52 7.76
N LEU A 936 -8.35 -34.68 7.32
CA LEU A 936 -9.18 -34.90 6.14
C LEU A 936 -8.66 -34.08 4.96
N LYS A 937 -7.36 -34.16 4.65
CA LYS A 937 -6.70 -33.38 3.58
C LYS A 937 -6.98 -31.86 3.64
N ASN A 938 -6.94 -31.28 4.84
CA ASN A 938 -7.32 -29.87 5.09
C ASN A 938 -8.75 -29.50 4.62
N THR A 939 -9.69 -30.45 4.63
CA THR A 939 -11.10 -30.18 4.34
C THR A 939 -11.67 -29.16 5.33
N THR A 940 -12.32 -28.13 4.81
CA THR A 940 -12.92 -27.04 5.60
C THR A 940 -14.43 -27.22 5.66
N PHE A 941 -14.95 -27.49 6.84
CA PHE A 941 -16.39 -27.50 7.09
C PHE A 941 -16.88 -26.06 7.24
N ALA A 942 -17.91 -25.70 6.48
CA ALA A 942 -18.55 -24.39 6.52
C ALA A 942 -20.05 -24.58 6.77
N GLY A 943 -20.51 -24.19 7.95
CA GLY A 943 -21.93 -24.13 8.30
C GLY A 943 -22.47 -22.71 8.18
N ARG A 944 -23.71 -22.56 7.74
CA ARG A 944 -24.46 -21.30 7.76
C ARG A 944 -25.89 -21.56 8.19
N ALA A 945 -26.39 -20.81 9.16
CA ALA A 945 -27.80 -20.76 9.53
C ALA A 945 -28.35 -19.36 9.22
N ILE A 946 -29.55 -19.29 8.66
CA ILE A 946 -30.30 -18.06 8.39
C ILE A 946 -31.66 -18.18 9.09
N LEU A 947 -32.03 -17.16 9.86
CA LEU A 947 -33.32 -17.06 10.52
C LEU A 947 -33.93 -15.69 10.21
N GLY A 948 -35.09 -15.66 9.58
CA GLY A 948 -35.89 -14.46 9.34
C GLY A 948 -37.24 -14.59 10.04
N LEU A 949 -37.61 -13.60 10.85
CA LEU A 949 -38.85 -13.56 11.62
C LEU A 949 -39.51 -12.19 11.47
N ALA A 950 -40.78 -12.12 11.12
CA ALA A 950 -41.51 -10.87 11.03
C ALA A 950 -42.95 -10.96 11.56
N ASN A 951 -43.46 -9.84 12.04
CA ASN A 951 -44.86 -9.68 12.41
C ASN A 951 -45.36 -8.27 12.04
N VAL A 952 -46.58 -8.19 11.52
CA VAL A 952 -47.23 -6.93 11.13
C VAL A 952 -48.20 -6.54 12.23
N PHE A 953 -48.07 -5.31 12.75
CA PHE A 953 -48.89 -4.80 13.87
C PHE A 953 -49.87 -3.70 13.44
N SER A 954 -49.70 -3.13 12.24
CA SER A 954 -50.58 -2.09 11.69
C SER A 954 -50.54 -2.13 10.17
N SER A 955 -51.43 -2.87 9.52
CA SER A 955 -51.44 -3.03 8.05
C SER A 955 -52.48 -2.21 7.30
N GLY A 956 -53.53 -1.75 7.99
CA GLY A 956 -54.83 -1.50 7.36
C GLY A 956 -55.43 -2.77 6.73
N ASN A 957 -56.65 -2.68 6.21
CA ASN A 957 -57.31 -3.79 5.50
C ASN A 957 -56.78 -3.86 4.05
N ARG A 958 -55.51 -4.26 3.87
CA ARG A 958 -54.89 -4.45 2.54
C ARG A 958 -55.54 -5.57 1.74
N PHE A 959 -55.78 -6.72 2.37
CA PHE A 959 -56.48 -7.85 1.77
C PHE A 959 -57.91 -7.90 2.29
N SER A 960 -58.90 -8.14 1.43
CA SER A 960 -60.27 -8.35 1.89
C SER A 960 -60.43 -9.71 2.54
N SER A 961 -61.01 -9.74 3.74
CA SER A 961 -61.38 -10.97 4.45
C SER A 961 -62.40 -11.82 3.69
N THR A 962 -63.15 -11.22 2.75
CA THR A 962 -64.10 -11.93 1.87
C THR A 962 -63.44 -12.63 0.68
N GLN A 963 -62.20 -12.27 0.32
CA GLN A 963 -61.52 -12.79 -0.89
C GLN A 963 -60.29 -13.63 -0.54
N PHE A 964 -59.52 -13.25 0.49
CA PHE A 964 -58.28 -13.93 0.88
C PHE A 964 -58.07 -14.01 2.41
N PRO A 965 -58.97 -14.66 3.17
CA PRO A 965 -59.01 -14.59 4.64
C PRO A 965 -57.72 -14.99 5.38
N ASP A 966 -57.03 -16.07 4.98
CA ASP A 966 -55.82 -16.55 5.68
C ASP A 966 -54.52 -15.77 5.32
N LEU A 967 -54.61 -14.69 4.53
CA LEU A 967 -53.47 -13.82 4.16
C LEU A 967 -53.35 -12.55 5.04
N GLU A 968 -54.27 -12.32 5.96
CA GLU A 968 -54.17 -11.19 6.90
C GLU A 968 -52.89 -11.29 7.75
N GLY A 969 -52.25 -10.13 7.99
CA GLY A 969 -51.00 -10.01 8.73
C GLY A 969 -49.73 -10.37 7.95
N ILE A 970 -49.81 -10.74 6.66
CA ILE A 970 -48.60 -10.97 5.84
C ILE A 970 -47.88 -9.66 5.49
N LEU A 971 -46.55 -9.68 5.45
CA LEU A 971 -45.72 -8.57 4.97
C LEU A 971 -46.09 -8.16 3.53
N PRO A 972 -45.84 -6.91 3.13
CA PRO A 972 -45.94 -6.51 1.74
C PRO A 972 -44.89 -7.26 0.91
N ILE A 973 -45.18 -7.56 -0.36
CA ILE A 973 -44.31 -8.39 -1.22
C ILE A 973 -42.84 -7.96 -1.22
N SER A 974 -42.57 -6.65 -1.20
CA SER A 974 -41.24 -6.05 -1.18
C SER A 974 -40.40 -6.32 0.08
N GLU A 975 -41.03 -6.88 1.12
CA GLU A 975 -40.42 -7.21 2.43
C GLU A 975 -40.57 -8.68 2.83
N ARG A 976 -41.40 -9.48 2.15
CA ARG A 976 -41.54 -10.91 2.46
C ARG A 976 -40.21 -11.65 2.31
N PHE A 977 -40.04 -12.74 3.06
CA PHE A 977 -38.93 -13.64 2.84
C PHE A 977 -39.22 -14.59 1.67
N PHE A 978 -38.20 -14.87 0.87
CA PHE A 978 -38.17 -15.85 -0.22
C PHE A 978 -36.87 -16.69 -0.12
N ALA A 979 -36.86 -17.90 -0.68
CA ALA A 979 -35.68 -18.76 -0.71
C ALA A 979 -35.70 -19.72 -1.91
N GLY A 980 -34.52 -20.25 -2.25
CA GLY A 980 -34.26 -21.05 -3.46
C GLY A 980 -33.10 -20.46 -4.27
N GLY A 981 -32.49 -21.27 -5.14
CA GLY A 981 -31.33 -20.87 -5.94
C GLY A 981 -29.98 -20.97 -5.21
N PRO A 982 -28.87 -20.56 -5.87
CA PRO A 982 -27.50 -20.92 -5.51
C PRO A 982 -27.01 -20.44 -4.12
N ASN A 983 -27.71 -19.50 -3.50
CA ASN A 983 -27.27 -18.80 -2.30
C ASN A 983 -28.08 -19.15 -1.02
N THR A 984 -29.13 -19.98 -1.13
CA THR A 984 -30.01 -20.35 0.01
C THR A 984 -30.41 -21.82 0.03
N LEU A 985 -31.11 -22.34 -0.98
CA LEU A 985 -31.55 -23.74 -1.05
C LEU A 985 -31.30 -24.25 -2.48
N ARG A 986 -30.16 -24.93 -2.72
CA ARG A 986 -29.69 -25.35 -4.05
C ARG A 986 -30.50 -26.49 -4.70
N GLY A 987 -31.50 -27.03 -4.02
CA GLY A 987 -32.46 -27.98 -4.57
C GLY A 987 -33.71 -27.32 -5.16
N PHE A 988 -33.84 -26.00 -5.03
CA PHE A 988 -34.97 -25.20 -5.49
C PHE A 988 -34.52 -24.22 -6.57
N ASP A 989 -35.39 -23.93 -7.53
CA ASP A 989 -35.20 -22.77 -8.42
C ASP A 989 -35.28 -21.47 -7.60
N PHE A 990 -34.73 -20.38 -8.13
CA PHE A 990 -34.60 -19.09 -7.46
C PHE A 990 -35.95 -18.61 -6.87
N GLU A 991 -35.95 -18.31 -5.57
CA GLU A 991 -37.11 -17.81 -4.81
C GLU A 991 -38.39 -18.70 -4.86
N SER A 992 -38.28 -19.95 -5.31
CA SER A 992 -39.43 -20.85 -5.52
C SER A 992 -39.92 -21.60 -4.27
N ALA A 993 -39.17 -21.55 -3.16
CA ALA A 993 -39.51 -22.25 -1.91
C ALA A 993 -40.52 -21.46 -1.05
N GLY A 994 -41.34 -22.20 -0.29
CA GLY A 994 -42.30 -21.64 0.66
C GLY A 994 -43.77 -21.86 0.30
N PRO A 995 -44.69 -21.06 0.89
CA PRO A 995 -46.12 -21.14 0.65
C PRO A 995 -46.45 -20.83 -0.81
N ARG A 996 -47.44 -21.53 -1.37
CA ARG A 996 -47.94 -21.26 -2.72
C ARG A 996 -49.43 -20.93 -2.70
N ILE A 997 -49.85 -20.07 -3.63
CA ILE A 997 -51.26 -19.79 -3.92
C ILE A 997 -51.64 -20.46 -5.24
N VAL A 998 -52.90 -20.90 -5.36
CA VAL A 998 -53.47 -21.36 -6.64
C VAL A 998 -54.02 -20.17 -7.40
N VAL A 999 -53.71 -20.11 -8.69
CA VAL A 999 -54.35 -19.23 -9.68
C VAL A 999 -55.23 -20.11 -10.56
N VAL A 1000 -56.51 -19.76 -10.67
CA VAL A 1000 -57.45 -20.39 -11.61
C VAL A 1000 -57.69 -19.36 -12.72
N PRO A 1001 -57.05 -19.49 -13.91
CA PRO A 1001 -57.19 -18.51 -14.99
C PRO A 1001 -58.65 -18.30 -15.40
N GLN A 1002 -59.01 -17.04 -15.68
CA GLN A 1002 -60.34 -16.65 -16.13
C GLN A 1002 -60.25 -15.81 -17.42
N GLY A 1003 -61.16 -16.07 -18.35
CA GLY A 1003 -61.20 -15.45 -19.67
C GLY A 1003 -60.47 -16.28 -20.75
N THR A 1004 -60.52 -15.78 -21.99
CA THR A 1004 -59.90 -16.42 -23.16
C THR A 1004 -58.45 -15.98 -23.31
N PHE A 1005 -57.53 -16.93 -23.41
CA PHE A 1005 -56.12 -16.67 -23.72
C PHE A 1005 -55.85 -17.02 -25.19
N ARG A 1006 -54.71 -16.57 -25.74
CA ARG A 1006 -54.27 -16.93 -27.10
C ARG A 1006 -52.83 -17.45 -27.07
N ASN A 1007 -52.49 -18.32 -28.02
CA ASN A 1007 -51.11 -18.73 -28.27
C ASN A 1007 -50.39 -17.69 -29.17
N ARG A 1008 -49.12 -17.95 -29.50
CA ARG A 1008 -48.28 -17.09 -30.36
C ARG A 1008 -48.79 -16.94 -31.81
N ASN A 1009 -49.68 -17.83 -32.25
CA ASN A 1009 -50.30 -17.80 -33.59
C ASN A 1009 -51.68 -17.11 -33.57
N GLY A 1010 -52.12 -16.60 -32.42
CA GLY A 1010 -53.44 -16.02 -32.22
C GLY A 1010 -54.56 -17.04 -31.90
N ASP A 1011 -54.30 -18.35 -31.88
CA ASP A 1011 -55.34 -19.35 -31.60
C ASP A 1011 -55.81 -19.28 -30.13
N PRO A 1012 -57.12 -19.34 -29.85
CA PRO A 1012 -57.63 -19.43 -28.48
C PRO A 1012 -57.10 -20.66 -27.73
N VAL A 1013 -56.60 -20.45 -26.51
CA VAL A 1013 -56.14 -21.53 -25.61
C VAL A 1013 -56.78 -21.41 -24.23
N THR A 1014 -57.03 -22.56 -23.61
CA THR A 1014 -57.35 -22.66 -22.18
C THR A 1014 -56.04 -22.72 -21.40
N LEU A 1015 -55.99 -22.09 -20.22
CA LEU A 1015 -54.88 -22.23 -19.28
C LEU A 1015 -55.35 -23.05 -18.07
N ASP A 1016 -54.64 -24.14 -17.78
CA ASP A 1016 -54.90 -24.94 -16.59
C ASP A 1016 -54.60 -24.13 -15.31
N PRO A 1017 -55.28 -24.43 -14.19
CA PRO A 1017 -54.96 -23.82 -12.90
C PRO A 1017 -53.51 -24.12 -12.49
N PHE A 1018 -52.79 -23.12 -11.99
CA PHE A 1018 -51.37 -23.24 -11.66
C PHE A 1018 -51.06 -22.71 -10.25
N THR A 1019 -49.89 -23.05 -9.71
CA THR A 1019 -49.45 -22.55 -8.40
C THR A 1019 -48.29 -21.56 -8.52
N ILE A 1020 -48.33 -20.53 -7.68
CA ILE A 1020 -47.34 -19.45 -7.62
C ILE A 1020 -46.68 -19.43 -6.24
N PRO A 1021 -45.37 -19.14 -6.09
CA PRO A 1021 -44.81 -18.79 -4.79
C PRO A 1021 -45.52 -17.55 -4.22
N PHE A 1022 -45.53 -17.39 -2.90
CA PHE A 1022 -46.08 -16.19 -2.25
C PHE A 1022 -45.15 -15.53 -1.23
N GLY A 1023 -44.04 -16.19 -0.89
CA GLY A 1023 -43.17 -15.80 0.22
C GLY A 1023 -43.87 -15.95 1.59
N GLY A 1024 -43.28 -15.37 2.63
CA GLY A 1024 -43.87 -15.41 3.97
C GLY A 1024 -43.24 -14.45 4.98
N ASN A 1025 -43.79 -14.45 6.20
CA ASN A 1025 -43.25 -13.67 7.33
C ASN A 1025 -42.11 -14.40 8.07
N ALA A 1026 -41.76 -15.61 7.67
CA ALA A 1026 -40.71 -16.39 8.32
C ALA A 1026 -39.82 -17.14 7.32
N LEU A 1027 -38.57 -17.37 7.73
CA LEU A 1027 -37.51 -18.04 6.98
C LEU A 1027 -36.62 -18.81 7.96
N ALA A 1028 -36.35 -20.08 7.68
CA ALA A 1028 -35.32 -20.83 8.39
C ALA A 1028 -34.54 -21.69 7.39
N VAL A 1029 -33.23 -21.50 7.32
CA VAL A 1029 -32.32 -22.20 6.39
C VAL A 1029 -31.03 -22.59 7.11
N VAL A 1030 -30.52 -23.78 6.82
CA VAL A 1030 -29.23 -24.31 7.27
C VAL A 1030 -28.49 -24.89 6.07
N ASN A 1031 -27.35 -24.30 5.72
CA ASN A 1031 -26.41 -24.82 4.72
C ASN A 1031 -25.21 -25.44 5.44
N LEU A 1032 -24.81 -26.65 5.04
CA LEU A 1032 -23.61 -27.32 5.49
C LEU A 1032 -22.78 -27.70 4.26
N GLU A 1033 -21.53 -27.25 4.20
CA GLU A 1033 -20.58 -27.57 3.13
C GLU A 1033 -19.33 -28.23 3.72
N ALA A 1034 -18.78 -29.25 3.05
CA ALA A 1034 -17.41 -29.72 3.29
C ALA A 1034 -16.55 -29.38 2.07
N ARG A 1035 -15.66 -28.39 2.22
CA ARG A 1035 -14.84 -27.84 1.13
C ARG A 1035 -13.52 -28.59 1.07
N ILE A 1036 -13.41 -29.50 0.11
CA ILE A 1036 -12.28 -30.40 -0.09
C ILE A 1036 -11.35 -29.81 -1.17
N PRO A 1037 -10.11 -29.42 -0.84
CA PRO A 1037 -9.14 -29.01 -1.85
C PRO A 1037 -8.71 -30.23 -2.68
N ILE A 1038 -8.88 -30.16 -4.00
CA ILE A 1038 -8.42 -31.19 -4.96
C ILE A 1038 -7.07 -30.74 -5.56
N THR A 1039 -6.99 -29.45 -5.90
CA THR A 1039 -5.75 -28.71 -6.18
C THR A 1039 -5.84 -27.34 -5.47
N GLU A 1040 -4.82 -26.50 -5.62
CA GLU A 1040 -4.86 -25.12 -5.10
C GLU A 1040 -5.95 -24.26 -5.76
N LEU A 1041 -6.31 -24.59 -7.01
CA LEU A 1041 -7.32 -23.89 -7.81
C LEU A 1041 -8.70 -24.56 -7.76
N VAL A 1042 -8.77 -25.89 -7.62
CA VAL A 1042 -10.00 -26.68 -7.79
C VAL A 1042 -10.44 -27.30 -6.46
N ARG A 1043 -11.71 -27.10 -6.09
CA ARG A 1043 -12.30 -27.63 -4.85
C ARG A 1043 -13.60 -28.37 -5.11
N ALA A 1044 -13.74 -29.56 -4.51
CA ALA A 1044 -15.01 -30.26 -4.44
C ALA A 1044 -15.77 -29.82 -3.17
N VAL A 1045 -17.08 -29.64 -3.27
CA VAL A 1045 -17.92 -29.13 -2.19
C VAL A 1045 -19.20 -29.97 -2.10
N PRO A 1046 -19.16 -31.20 -1.56
CA PRO A 1046 -20.37 -31.87 -1.10
C PRO A 1046 -21.09 -31.00 -0.06
N PHE A 1047 -22.41 -30.92 -0.16
CA PHE A 1047 -23.24 -30.05 0.67
C PHE A 1047 -24.60 -30.66 1.05
N TYR A 1048 -25.18 -30.09 2.10
CA TYR A 1048 -26.57 -30.27 2.51
C TYR A 1048 -27.20 -28.89 2.72
N ASP A 1049 -28.38 -28.66 2.15
CA ASP A 1049 -29.19 -27.48 2.40
C ASP A 1049 -30.55 -27.91 2.97
N GLY A 1050 -30.84 -27.55 4.22
CA GLY A 1050 -32.14 -27.76 4.84
C GLY A 1050 -32.86 -26.44 5.10
N GLY A 1051 -34.19 -26.40 4.99
CA GLY A 1051 -34.96 -25.22 5.40
C GLY A 1051 -36.28 -25.02 4.67
N ASN A 1052 -36.94 -23.90 4.93
CA ASN A 1052 -38.00 -23.35 4.07
C ASN A 1052 -38.32 -21.88 4.39
N VAL A 1053 -39.19 -21.29 3.57
CA VAL A 1053 -39.96 -20.08 3.89
C VAL A 1053 -41.30 -20.49 4.50
N PHE A 1054 -41.75 -19.78 5.52
CA PHE A 1054 -42.96 -20.11 6.27
C PHE A 1054 -43.89 -18.89 6.32
N ARG A 1055 -45.21 -19.12 6.24
CA ARG A 1055 -46.20 -18.04 6.16
C ARG A 1055 -46.22 -17.21 7.45
N ARG A 1056 -46.22 -17.85 8.62
CA ARG A 1056 -46.10 -17.22 9.95
C ARG A 1056 -44.92 -17.80 10.74
N VAL A 1057 -44.48 -17.08 11.77
CA VAL A 1057 -43.36 -17.49 12.66
C VAL A 1057 -43.62 -18.82 13.40
N GLY A 1058 -44.86 -19.06 13.84
CA GLY A 1058 -45.21 -20.32 14.51
C GLY A 1058 -45.14 -21.54 13.58
N ASP A 1059 -45.40 -21.34 12.29
CA ASP A 1059 -45.46 -22.39 11.26
C ASP A 1059 -44.09 -23.10 11.05
N ILE A 1060 -42.98 -22.52 11.55
CA ILE A 1060 -41.62 -23.13 11.51
C ILE A 1060 -41.57 -24.43 12.32
N PHE A 1061 -42.19 -24.45 13.51
CA PHE A 1061 -42.12 -25.56 14.46
C PHE A 1061 -43.45 -26.33 14.53
N ASN A 1062 -44.56 -25.60 14.41
CA ASN A 1062 -45.92 -26.14 14.45
C ASN A 1062 -46.61 -25.81 13.11
N PRO A 1063 -46.28 -26.51 12.00
CA PRO A 1063 -46.91 -26.27 10.71
C PRO A 1063 -48.41 -26.54 10.82
N PRO A 1064 -49.28 -25.65 10.29
CA PRO A 1064 -50.71 -25.69 10.55
C PRO A 1064 -51.36 -26.97 10.03
N ASP A 1065 -52.36 -27.47 10.76
CA ASP A 1065 -53.22 -28.54 10.25
C ASP A 1065 -54.11 -28.03 9.12
N ALA A 1066 -54.18 -28.83 8.05
CA ALA A 1066 -54.97 -28.54 6.86
C ALA A 1066 -55.86 -29.75 6.55
N PRO A 1067 -57.19 -29.58 6.38
CA PRO A 1067 -58.07 -30.65 5.90
C PRO A 1067 -57.62 -31.16 4.52
N PRO A 1068 -57.72 -32.47 4.19
CA PRO A 1068 -57.24 -33.02 2.92
C PRO A 1068 -57.82 -32.35 1.66
N ASN A 1069 -59.05 -31.84 1.75
CA ASN A 1069 -59.75 -31.19 0.63
C ASN A 1069 -59.60 -29.66 0.60
N ASP A 1070 -58.97 -29.05 1.62
CA ASP A 1070 -58.75 -27.60 1.68
C ASP A 1070 -57.50 -27.22 0.88
N VAL A 1071 -57.68 -27.08 -0.43
CA VAL A 1071 -56.62 -26.73 -1.40
C VAL A 1071 -55.82 -25.49 -0.97
N PHE A 1072 -56.48 -24.50 -0.38
CA PHE A 1072 -55.84 -23.25 0.02
C PHE A 1072 -54.93 -23.47 1.23
N ARG A 1073 -55.43 -24.11 2.30
CA ARG A 1073 -54.63 -24.37 3.51
C ARG A 1073 -53.56 -25.43 3.28
N GLN A 1074 -53.78 -26.43 2.43
CA GLN A 1074 -52.74 -27.39 2.05
C GLN A 1074 -51.55 -26.69 1.36
N ASN A 1075 -51.80 -25.73 0.47
CA ASN A 1075 -50.72 -25.04 -0.26
C ASN A 1075 -50.02 -23.94 0.56
N LEU A 1076 -50.67 -23.45 1.62
CA LEU A 1076 -50.06 -22.59 2.63
C LEU A 1076 -49.29 -23.37 3.72
N ARG A 1077 -49.52 -24.69 3.84
CA ARG A 1077 -48.85 -25.58 4.79
C ARG A 1077 -47.48 -26.01 4.27
N VAL A 1078 -46.42 -25.44 4.84
CA VAL A 1078 -45.04 -25.71 4.44
C VAL A 1078 -44.35 -26.61 5.47
N LEU A 1079 -43.56 -27.57 4.98
CA LEU A 1079 -42.71 -28.43 5.79
C LEU A 1079 -41.23 -28.10 5.54
N TRP A 1080 -40.36 -28.47 6.49
CA TRP A 1080 -38.91 -28.36 6.32
C TRP A 1080 -38.43 -29.20 5.13
N SER A 1081 -37.67 -28.59 4.20
CA SER A 1081 -37.11 -29.28 3.05
C SER A 1081 -35.65 -29.72 3.29
N HIS A 1082 -35.21 -30.75 2.59
CA HIS A 1082 -33.87 -31.32 2.68
C HIS A 1082 -33.27 -31.55 1.28
N THR A 1083 -32.18 -30.87 0.98
CA THR A 1083 -31.38 -31.05 -0.24
C THR A 1083 -30.02 -31.63 0.13
N ILE A 1084 -29.52 -32.58 -0.65
CA ILE A 1084 -28.10 -32.98 -0.67
C ILE A 1084 -27.52 -32.66 -2.05
N GLY A 1085 -26.21 -32.42 -2.15
CA GLY A 1085 -25.62 -32.08 -3.45
C GLY A 1085 -24.11 -32.06 -3.49
N LEU A 1086 -23.58 -31.76 -4.67
CA LEU A 1086 -22.16 -31.65 -4.94
C LEU A 1086 -21.89 -30.40 -5.78
N GLY A 1087 -21.04 -29.52 -5.25
CA GLY A 1087 -20.49 -28.39 -5.97
C GLY A 1087 -19.06 -28.63 -6.44
N LEU A 1088 -18.70 -28.00 -7.56
CA LEU A 1088 -17.32 -27.84 -8.03
C LEU A 1088 -17.00 -26.34 -8.00
N ARG A 1089 -15.81 -25.98 -7.50
CA ARG A 1089 -15.28 -24.61 -7.49
C ARG A 1089 -13.95 -24.55 -8.23
N ILE A 1090 -13.75 -23.49 -8.99
CA ILE A 1090 -12.52 -23.17 -9.70
C ILE A 1090 -12.17 -21.70 -9.39
N LYS A 1091 -11.06 -21.47 -8.69
CA LYS A 1091 -10.53 -20.11 -8.45
C LYS A 1091 -10.02 -19.54 -9.78
N THR A 1092 -10.40 -18.30 -10.09
CA THR A 1092 -10.01 -17.63 -11.33
C THR A 1092 -8.85 -16.65 -11.09
N PRO A 1093 -7.77 -16.65 -11.91
CA PRO A 1093 -6.60 -15.78 -11.67
C PRO A 1093 -6.88 -14.28 -11.75
N ILE A 1094 -7.92 -13.87 -12.47
CA ILE A 1094 -8.45 -12.48 -12.51
C ILE A 1094 -9.24 -12.09 -11.24
N GLY A 1095 -9.05 -12.84 -10.15
CA GLY A 1095 -9.92 -12.81 -8.98
C GLY A 1095 -11.22 -13.60 -9.17
N GLY A 1096 -11.90 -13.90 -8.07
CA GLY A 1096 -13.19 -14.57 -8.07
C GLY A 1096 -13.16 -16.10 -8.07
N GLU A 1097 -14.35 -16.68 -8.22
CA GLU A 1097 -14.58 -18.13 -8.24
C GLU A 1097 -15.68 -18.46 -9.25
N PHE A 1098 -15.39 -19.36 -10.18
CA PHE A 1098 -16.42 -20.06 -10.96
C PHE A 1098 -16.93 -21.27 -10.17
N GLY A 1099 -18.25 -21.41 -10.07
CA GLY A 1099 -18.89 -22.50 -9.34
C GLY A 1099 -20.03 -23.14 -10.11
N ILE A 1100 -20.08 -24.47 -10.05
CA ILE A 1100 -21.24 -25.28 -10.44
C ILE A 1100 -21.75 -25.95 -9.16
N ASP A 1101 -23.07 -25.98 -8.95
CA ASP A 1101 -23.73 -26.76 -7.90
C ASP A 1101 -24.80 -27.66 -8.52
N TYR A 1102 -24.75 -28.98 -8.25
CA TYR A 1102 -25.85 -29.91 -8.47
C TYR A 1102 -26.53 -30.21 -7.13
N GLY A 1103 -27.82 -29.92 -7.01
CA GLY A 1103 -28.62 -30.18 -5.81
C GLY A 1103 -29.74 -31.18 -6.08
N TYR A 1104 -29.93 -32.14 -5.17
CA TYR A 1104 -30.99 -33.14 -5.19
C TYR A 1104 -31.88 -33.02 -3.94
N LEU A 1105 -33.16 -32.77 -4.16
CA LEU A 1105 -34.19 -32.48 -3.16
C LEU A 1105 -34.89 -33.78 -2.71
N LEU A 1106 -34.62 -34.20 -1.48
CA LEU A 1106 -35.04 -35.49 -0.92
C LEU A 1106 -36.55 -35.57 -0.67
N ASN A 1107 -37.16 -34.47 -0.22
CA ASN A 1107 -38.60 -34.36 0.04
C ASN A 1107 -39.23 -33.21 -0.77
N PRO A 1108 -39.37 -33.37 -2.11
CA PRO A 1108 -39.89 -32.31 -2.97
C PRO A 1108 -41.32 -31.91 -2.57
N PRO A 1109 -41.57 -30.62 -2.26
CA PRO A 1109 -42.90 -30.16 -1.88
C PRO A 1109 -43.97 -30.45 -2.92
N ARG A 1110 -45.18 -30.75 -2.42
CA ARG A 1110 -46.38 -31.08 -3.19
C ARG A 1110 -47.47 -30.07 -2.92
N PHE A 1111 -48.19 -29.67 -3.95
CA PHE A 1111 -49.24 -28.67 -3.92
C PHE A 1111 -50.47 -29.19 -4.67
N LEU A 1112 -51.66 -28.93 -4.13
CA LEU A 1112 -52.93 -29.29 -4.75
C LEU A 1112 -53.33 -28.25 -5.80
N ILE A 1113 -53.80 -28.72 -6.94
CA ILE A 1113 -54.36 -27.92 -8.03
C ILE A 1113 -55.81 -28.37 -8.23
N PRO A 1114 -56.81 -27.47 -8.06
CA PRO A 1114 -58.21 -27.83 -8.21
C PRO A 1114 -58.50 -28.16 -9.67
N GLN A 1115 -59.42 -29.09 -9.90
CA GLN A 1115 -59.81 -29.54 -11.24
C GLN A 1115 -61.30 -29.23 -11.47
N VAL A 1116 -61.67 -28.99 -12.73
CA VAL A 1116 -63.07 -28.71 -13.10
C VAL A 1116 -63.97 -29.94 -12.89
N SER A 1117 -63.39 -31.14 -12.96
CA SER A 1117 -64.03 -32.39 -12.56
C SER A 1117 -62.98 -33.38 -12.05
N GLY A 1118 -63.37 -34.27 -11.13
CA GLY A 1118 -62.46 -35.23 -10.50
C GLY A 1118 -61.73 -34.69 -9.26
N PRO A 1119 -60.78 -35.46 -8.70
CA PRO A 1119 -59.98 -35.04 -7.54
C PRO A 1119 -58.95 -33.97 -7.90
N ASN A 1120 -58.46 -33.23 -6.90
CA ASN A 1120 -57.38 -32.25 -7.07
C ASN A 1120 -56.12 -32.92 -7.65
N ALA A 1121 -55.55 -32.32 -8.69
CA ALA A 1121 -54.26 -32.72 -9.23
C ALA A 1121 -53.12 -32.37 -8.26
N ILE A 1122 -51.99 -33.08 -8.32
CA ILE A 1122 -50.84 -32.87 -7.44
C ILE A 1122 -49.68 -32.34 -8.27
N PHE A 1123 -49.29 -31.08 -8.03
CA PHE A 1123 -48.05 -30.52 -8.54
C PHE A 1123 -46.90 -30.78 -7.55
N GLN A 1124 -45.84 -31.45 -8.01
CA GLN A 1124 -44.64 -31.70 -7.23
C GLN A 1124 -43.46 -30.93 -7.84
N LEU A 1125 -42.64 -30.28 -7.00
CA LEU A 1125 -41.44 -29.58 -7.48
C LEU A 1125 -40.39 -30.57 -8.04
N PRO A 1126 -39.54 -30.15 -9.02
CA PRO A 1126 -38.46 -30.98 -9.54
C PRO A 1126 -37.50 -31.45 -8.45
N GLN A 1127 -37.05 -32.70 -8.54
CA GLN A 1127 -36.10 -33.27 -7.56
C GLN A 1127 -34.65 -32.83 -7.75
N SER A 1128 -34.26 -32.27 -8.89
CA SER A 1128 -32.86 -31.92 -9.17
C SER A 1128 -32.73 -30.53 -9.79
N GLN A 1129 -31.75 -29.76 -9.34
CA GLN A 1129 -31.40 -28.44 -9.89
C GLN A 1129 -29.90 -28.35 -10.16
N ILE A 1130 -29.54 -27.50 -11.13
CA ILE A 1130 -28.15 -27.13 -11.45
C ILE A 1130 -28.05 -25.61 -11.44
N HIS A 1131 -27.09 -25.09 -10.70
CA HIS A 1131 -26.76 -23.67 -10.67
C HIS A 1131 -25.34 -23.42 -11.18
N PHE A 1132 -25.19 -22.31 -11.90
CA PHE A 1132 -23.90 -21.78 -12.35
C PHE A 1132 -23.69 -20.40 -11.74
N ARG A 1133 -22.51 -20.15 -11.20
CA ARG A 1133 -22.10 -18.85 -10.67
C ARG A 1133 -20.71 -18.48 -11.18
N PHE A 1134 -20.58 -17.26 -11.65
CA PHE A 1134 -19.31 -16.58 -11.87
C PHE A 1134 -19.39 -15.26 -11.11
N SER A 1135 -18.62 -15.15 -10.02
CA SER A 1135 -18.56 -13.96 -9.18
C SER A 1135 -18.29 -12.70 -10.00
N GLN A 1136 -18.87 -11.56 -9.60
CA GLN A 1136 -18.48 -10.27 -10.17
C GLN A 1136 -16.97 -10.06 -9.95
N ALA A 1137 -16.24 -9.91 -11.05
CA ALA A 1137 -14.80 -9.71 -11.11
C ALA A 1137 -14.48 -8.42 -11.87
N PHE A 1138 -13.27 -7.90 -11.61
CA PHE A 1138 -12.84 -6.51 -11.81
C PHE A 1138 -13.56 -5.50 -10.89
#